data_AF-A0A1V6AK33-F1
#
_entry.id   AF-A0A1V6AK33-F1
#
_cell.length_a   1.000
_cell.length_b   1.000
_cell.length_c   1.000
_cell.angle_alpha   90.00
_cell.angle_beta   90.00
_cell.angle_gamma   90.00
#
_symmetry.space_group_name_H-M   'P 1'
#
loop_
_entity.id
_entity.type
_entity.pdbx_description
1 polymer ?
#
loop_
_entity_poly.entity_id
_entity_poly.type
_entity_poly.pdbx_seq_one_letter_code
_entity_poly.pdbx_strand_id
1 'polypeptide(L)'
;MNNLIFCTKKNNDLIKALKYSGYNPVICRNISEAFNKAEDESAILFFSDSYPSASFKLTPSIIKEIKRRKLKAYIEYPLSINDKLTEDPKTIKYERAIIQNDFFNNNPAKYSICYINGCWYRSFEGLSDACISIAKVAGYDSLAYNMPKDAIPILGYLNGDMDLLVCSTCLSCFIKGRYSPYLRWKGIWEGILMHLGLKINLAWKPDITLMHEKDAHVTKNDYLSAFKKNCIWSYSNMVTKTDTNAFILEGFQSDISYDGRQFLRLSNRGDCNLESAMQLGLYADYIKNPEILKTAKNIATNIFTHPYFTNTDPESMFYGLTNWYEKGKVFYGDDNARVLLSAMVLRNTLNCKDWDDYILKCVFGNLRTAGKLGFRRMRLDDGKSEKNTWQDYYNEDFIHLSPHYQSYLWAIYLWVYMMTGVEELYTKSVTAIKITMNDFPNKLIWTNSLTAEISRMILPLSILYKITKKQEHRKWLEEAVCGILEYQQECGAIRDGFKDISKGRYPPPKTNEDYGTNEASLIQNDSDPATDLLYTTNWAFLGLHEASLVLNDKKVNKACELLASFLTKIQVKTNKQPYLNGVWMRGFDYSKWEYYSSAADIGWGAACVESGWCNAWISTVLYLRALKKPVFTGFFDKDFSDKAKAIYKQMITDRL
;
A
#
# COMPACT_ATOMS: atom_id res chain seq x y z
N MET A 1 -9.30 -45.16 6.18
CA MET A 1 -8.94 -43.78 6.59
C MET A 1 -8.90 -43.81 8.10
N ASN A 2 -7.77 -43.43 8.71
CA ASN A 2 -7.68 -43.39 10.17
C ASN A 2 -8.60 -42.28 10.69
N ASN A 3 -9.31 -42.55 11.77
CA ASN A 3 -10.27 -41.64 12.38
C ASN A 3 -9.57 -40.34 12.85
N LEU A 4 -9.91 -39.18 12.26
CA LEU A 4 -9.30 -37.90 12.60
C LEU A 4 -10.26 -37.05 13.45
N ILE A 5 -9.90 -36.85 14.71
CA ILE A 5 -10.72 -36.15 15.71
C ILE A 5 -10.24 -34.72 15.89
N PHE A 6 -11.17 -33.77 15.90
CA PHE A 6 -10.89 -32.35 16.08
C PHE A 6 -11.48 -31.85 17.40
N CYS A 7 -10.63 -31.55 18.38
CA CYS A 7 -11.03 -31.02 19.68
C CYS A 7 -11.04 -29.49 19.67
N THR A 8 -12.25 -28.89 19.57
CA THR A 8 -12.46 -27.43 19.53
C THR A 8 -13.88 -27.05 19.99
N LYS A 9 -14.00 -25.90 20.64
CA LYS A 9 -15.24 -25.29 21.13
C LYS A 9 -15.79 -24.20 20.21
N LYS A 10 -14.99 -23.69 19.26
CA LYS A 10 -15.36 -22.55 18.40
C LYS A 10 -15.32 -22.88 16.92
N ASN A 11 -15.76 -21.91 16.11
CA ASN A 11 -15.65 -21.98 14.66
C ASN A 11 -14.18 -21.77 14.25
N ASN A 12 -13.50 -22.88 13.94
CA ASN A 12 -12.08 -22.95 13.56
C ASN A 12 -11.90 -22.87 12.03
N ASP A 13 -10.83 -22.23 11.53
CA ASP A 13 -10.67 -22.02 10.09
C ASP A 13 -10.33 -23.29 9.32
N LEU A 14 -9.55 -24.21 9.91
CA LEU A 14 -9.29 -25.51 9.29
C LEU A 14 -10.58 -26.31 9.12
N ILE A 15 -11.46 -26.27 10.12
CA ILE A 15 -12.79 -26.91 10.04
C ILE A 15 -13.62 -26.33 8.91
N LYS A 16 -13.61 -25.01 8.70
CA LYS A 16 -14.29 -24.37 7.57
C LYS A 16 -13.70 -24.83 6.23
N ALA A 17 -12.38 -24.84 6.11
CA ALA A 17 -11.68 -25.25 4.90
C ALA A 17 -11.92 -26.73 4.56
N LEU A 18 -11.87 -27.61 5.56
CA LEU A 18 -12.18 -29.04 5.38
C LEU A 18 -13.60 -29.26 4.87
N LYS A 19 -14.59 -28.60 5.48
CA LYS A 19 -15.99 -28.66 5.03
C LYS A 19 -16.16 -28.12 3.61
N TYR A 20 -15.50 -27.00 3.30
CA TYR A 20 -15.49 -26.42 1.96
C TYR A 20 -14.88 -27.38 0.93
N SER A 21 -13.92 -28.21 1.35
CA SER A 21 -13.26 -29.22 0.54
C SER A 21 -14.00 -30.57 0.51
N GLY A 22 -15.23 -30.64 1.05
CA GLY A 22 -16.05 -31.84 1.05
C GLY A 22 -15.73 -32.89 2.13
N TYR A 23 -14.86 -32.56 3.09
CA TYR A 23 -14.56 -33.43 4.23
C TYR A 23 -15.47 -33.10 5.42
N ASN A 24 -16.02 -34.11 6.08
CA ASN A 24 -16.89 -33.97 7.25
C ASN A 24 -16.09 -34.24 8.54
N PRO A 25 -15.62 -33.20 9.27
CA PRO A 25 -14.76 -33.40 10.44
C PRO A 25 -15.55 -33.94 11.64
N VAL A 26 -14.96 -34.89 12.37
CA VAL A 26 -15.51 -35.36 13.66
C VAL A 26 -15.06 -34.39 14.75
N ILE A 27 -15.97 -33.51 15.18
CA ILE A 27 -15.69 -32.44 16.14
C ILE A 27 -16.09 -32.88 17.54
N CYS A 28 -15.19 -32.71 18.51
CA CYS A 28 -15.40 -32.95 19.93
C CYS A 28 -15.19 -31.65 20.72
N ARG A 29 -16.00 -31.41 21.75
CA ARG A 29 -15.97 -30.16 22.52
C ARG A 29 -15.01 -30.18 23.71
N ASN A 30 -14.53 -31.37 24.08
CA ASN A 30 -13.63 -31.57 25.20
C ASN A 30 -12.73 -32.81 24.97
N ILE A 31 -11.69 -32.90 25.79
CA ILE A 31 -10.63 -33.91 25.70
C ILE A 31 -11.18 -35.33 25.92
N SER A 32 -12.10 -35.51 26.90
CA SER A 32 -12.68 -36.82 27.19
C SER A 32 -13.50 -37.34 26.01
N GLU A 33 -14.34 -36.50 25.41
CA GLU A 33 -15.08 -36.84 24.20
C GLU A 33 -14.14 -37.18 23.04
N ALA A 34 -13.06 -36.41 22.87
CA ALA A 34 -12.09 -36.65 21.82
C ALA A 34 -11.41 -38.02 21.95
N PHE A 35 -10.97 -38.40 23.15
CA PHE A 35 -10.41 -39.74 23.39
C PHE A 35 -11.46 -40.85 23.24
N ASN A 36 -12.69 -40.64 23.72
CA ASN A 36 -13.75 -41.65 23.59
C ASN A 36 -14.10 -41.95 22.13
N LYS A 37 -14.00 -40.95 21.25
CA LYS A 37 -14.30 -41.11 19.82
C LYS A 37 -13.09 -41.50 18.97
N ALA A 38 -11.87 -41.22 19.40
CA ALA A 38 -10.68 -41.64 18.68
C ALA A 38 -10.59 -43.17 18.64
N GLU A 39 -10.07 -43.73 17.56
CA GLU A 39 -9.68 -45.16 17.45
C GLU A 39 -8.20 -45.30 17.78
N ASP A 40 -7.72 -46.50 18.09
CA ASP A 40 -6.26 -46.71 18.25
C ASP A 40 -5.53 -46.49 16.91
N GLU A 41 -4.27 -46.04 16.96
CA GLU A 41 -3.46 -45.71 15.77
C GLU A 41 -4.06 -44.59 14.89
N SER A 42 -5.00 -43.81 15.45
CA SER A 42 -5.67 -42.68 14.81
C SER A 42 -5.05 -41.34 15.22
N ALA A 43 -5.74 -40.21 15.00
CA ALA A 43 -5.16 -38.90 15.27
C ALA A 43 -6.15 -37.88 15.90
N ILE A 44 -5.62 -37.01 16.77
CA ILE A 44 -6.39 -35.97 17.45
C ILE A 44 -5.72 -34.60 17.29
N LEU A 45 -6.48 -33.57 16.94
CA LEU A 45 -6.04 -32.18 16.91
C LEU A 45 -6.63 -31.42 18.09
N PHE A 46 -5.79 -30.79 18.91
CA PHE A 46 -6.17 -29.91 20.02
C PHE A 46 -5.93 -28.46 19.64
N PHE A 47 -7.01 -27.72 19.37
CA PHE A 47 -6.93 -26.33 18.89
C PHE A 47 -7.02 -25.29 19.99
N SER A 48 -6.51 -24.09 19.68
CA SER A 48 -6.52 -22.93 20.59
C SER A 48 -7.77 -22.08 20.45
N ASP A 49 -8.87 -22.48 21.11
CA ASP A 49 -10.17 -21.78 21.01
C ASP A 49 -10.18 -20.35 21.58
N SER A 50 -9.24 -20.04 22.47
CA SER A 50 -9.18 -18.75 23.18
C SER A 50 -8.07 -17.84 22.66
N TYR A 51 -7.40 -18.20 21.56
CA TYR A 51 -6.30 -17.43 20.99
C TYR A 51 -6.64 -15.93 20.82
N PRO A 52 -5.80 -15.00 21.33
CA PRO A 52 -4.42 -15.17 21.79
C PRO A 52 -4.23 -15.58 23.27
N SER A 53 -5.30 -15.90 23.99
CA SER A 53 -5.22 -16.49 25.33
C SER A 53 -5.04 -18.01 25.26
N ALA A 54 -3.98 -18.53 25.88
CA ALA A 54 -3.76 -19.96 25.99
C ALA A 54 -4.63 -20.55 27.11
N SER A 55 -5.25 -21.71 26.86
CA SER A 55 -6.08 -22.41 27.86
C SER A 55 -5.84 -23.92 27.91
N PHE A 56 -5.30 -24.51 26.84
CA PHE A 56 -5.05 -25.95 26.78
C PHE A 56 -3.83 -26.33 27.61
N LYS A 57 -3.98 -27.32 28.50
CA LYS A 57 -2.88 -27.88 29.30
C LYS A 57 -2.58 -29.28 28.79
N LEU A 58 -1.40 -29.49 28.21
CA LEU A 58 -0.93 -30.81 27.81
C LEU A 58 -0.35 -31.52 29.04
N THR A 59 -1.20 -32.23 29.78
CA THR A 59 -0.83 -32.92 31.02
C THR A 59 -0.10 -34.24 30.75
N PRO A 60 0.65 -34.79 31.74
CA PRO A 60 1.26 -36.11 31.62
C PRO A 60 0.26 -37.22 31.32
N SER A 61 -0.97 -37.12 31.85
CA SER A 61 -2.04 -38.09 31.60
C SER A 61 -2.49 -38.10 30.14
N ILE A 62 -2.60 -36.93 29.50
CA ILE A 62 -2.94 -36.80 28.07
C ILE A 62 -1.82 -37.42 27.22
N ILE A 63 -0.56 -37.09 27.52
CA ILE A 63 0.59 -37.64 26.79
C ILE A 63 0.63 -39.17 26.92
N LYS A 64 0.46 -39.69 28.14
CA LYS A 64 0.42 -41.15 28.39
C LYS A 64 -0.68 -41.84 27.59
N GLU A 65 -1.85 -41.21 27.52
CA GLU A 65 -2.99 -41.76 26.77
C GLU A 65 -2.75 -41.79 25.26
N ILE A 66 -2.19 -40.70 24.71
CA ILE A 66 -1.76 -40.63 23.30
C ILE A 66 -0.80 -41.79 22.99
N LYS A 67 0.23 -41.99 23.81
CA LYS A 67 1.23 -43.06 23.62
C LYS A 67 0.63 -44.45 23.77
N ARG A 68 -0.19 -44.69 24.80
CA ARG A 68 -0.83 -45.98 25.07
C ARG A 68 -1.62 -46.48 23.86
N ARG A 69 -2.28 -45.56 23.16
CA ARG A 69 -3.15 -45.83 22.01
C ARG A 69 -2.48 -45.59 20.67
N LYS A 70 -1.18 -45.25 20.67
CA LYS A 70 -0.37 -44.90 19.49
C LYS A 70 -1.04 -43.83 18.62
N LEU A 71 -1.68 -42.85 19.26
CA LEU A 71 -2.33 -41.76 18.54
C LEU A 71 -1.28 -40.77 18.07
N LYS A 72 -1.51 -40.17 16.90
CA LYS A 72 -0.84 -38.92 16.54
C LYS A 72 -1.61 -37.74 17.09
N ALA A 73 -0.91 -36.73 17.59
CA ALA A 73 -1.52 -35.52 18.13
C ALA A 73 -0.91 -34.27 17.52
N TYR A 74 -1.79 -33.32 17.18
CA TYR A 74 -1.42 -31.94 16.88
C TYR A 74 -1.90 -31.04 18.01
N ILE A 75 -1.01 -30.26 18.61
CA ILE A 75 -1.32 -29.39 19.76
C ILE A 75 -0.98 -27.94 19.39
N GLU A 76 -1.97 -27.03 19.44
CA GLU A 76 -1.73 -25.60 19.22
C GLU A 76 -1.71 -24.79 20.51
N TYR A 77 -0.70 -23.93 20.63
CA TYR A 77 -0.60 -22.85 21.59
C TYR A 77 -0.94 -23.28 23.04
N PRO A 78 -0.25 -24.31 23.57
CA PRO A 78 -0.53 -24.83 24.90
C PRO A 78 -0.16 -23.79 25.98
N LEU A 79 -0.97 -23.72 27.04
CA LEU A 79 -0.65 -22.96 28.25
C LEU A 79 0.47 -23.63 29.04
N SER A 80 0.45 -24.97 29.11
CA SER A 80 1.47 -25.78 29.79
C SER A 80 1.72 -27.09 29.07
N ILE A 81 2.93 -27.61 29.20
CA ILE A 81 3.37 -28.91 28.69
C ILE A 81 3.99 -29.69 29.84
N ASN A 82 3.52 -30.92 30.07
CA ASN A 82 3.96 -31.77 31.18
C ASN A 82 3.88 -31.02 32.53
N ASP A 83 2.78 -30.29 32.74
CA ASP A 83 2.50 -29.42 33.88
C ASP A 83 3.50 -28.26 34.13
N LYS A 84 4.50 -28.06 33.26
CA LYS A 84 5.35 -26.86 33.22
C LYS A 84 4.69 -25.79 32.35
N LEU A 85 4.53 -24.58 32.89
CA LEU A 85 4.01 -23.44 32.13
C LEU A 85 4.94 -23.11 30.97
N THR A 86 4.34 -22.80 29.81
CA THR A 86 5.07 -22.17 28.70
C THR A 86 5.38 -20.72 29.03
N GLU A 87 6.37 -20.13 28.36
CA GLU A 87 6.72 -18.72 28.53
C GLU A 87 5.55 -17.78 28.29
N ASP A 88 5.64 -16.56 28.84
CA ASP A 88 4.67 -15.51 28.58
C ASP A 88 4.48 -15.23 27.08
N PRO A 89 3.25 -14.86 26.67
CA PRO A 89 2.93 -14.72 25.25
C PRO A 89 3.68 -13.52 24.67
N LYS A 90 4.38 -13.75 23.56
CA LYS A 90 5.08 -12.73 22.77
C LYS A 90 4.38 -12.55 21.44
N THR A 91 4.54 -11.39 20.79
CA THR A 91 4.00 -11.14 19.45
C THR A 91 5.13 -10.81 18.48
N ILE A 92 4.91 -11.13 17.20
CA ILE A 92 5.77 -10.66 16.12
C ILE A 92 5.59 -9.15 15.88
N LYS A 93 6.63 -8.53 15.32
CA LYS A 93 6.59 -7.18 14.73
C LYS A 93 6.91 -7.23 13.23
N TYR A 94 8.05 -7.82 12.87
CA TYR A 94 8.49 -7.97 11.47
C TYR A 94 8.87 -9.40 11.11
N GLU A 95 8.80 -10.31 12.07
CA GLU A 95 9.10 -11.72 11.89
C GLU A 95 8.09 -12.39 10.97
N ARG A 96 8.59 -13.28 10.12
CA ARG A 96 7.81 -14.02 9.12
C ARG A 96 7.98 -15.52 9.39
N ALA A 97 7.00 -16.32 9.01
CA ALA A 97 7.09 -17.78 9.13
C ALA A 97 7.95 -18.35 7.99
N ILE A 98 8.96 -19.16 8.35
CA ILE A 98 9.97 -19.70 7.44
C ILE A 98 9.96 -21.22 7.53
N ILE A 99 9.83 -21.87 6.38
CA ILE A 99 9.88 -23.33 6.26
C ILE A 99 11.31 -23.83 6.47
N GLN A 100 11.50 -24.80 7.36
CA GLN A 100 12.83 -25.23 7.80
C GLN A 100 13.30 -26.54 7.14
N ASN A 101 12.38 -27.40 6.73
CA ASN A 101 12.67 -28.74 6.23
C ASN A 101 11.61 -29.20 5.20
N ASP A 102 11.73 -30.45 4.77
CA ASP A 102 10.90 -31.04 3.72
C ASP A 102 9.61 -31.67 4.26
N PHE A 103 9.21 -31.37 5.51
CA PHE A 103 7.97 -31.89 6.14
C PHE A 103 6.72 -31.66 5.25
N PHE A 104 6.72 -30.59 4.46
CA PHE A 104 5.62 -30.24 3.55
C PHE A 104 5.80 -30.77 2.12
N ASN A 105 6.67 -31.78 1.89
CA ASN A 105 6.95 -32.35 0.57
C ASN A 105 7.31 -31.31 -0.50
N ASN A 106 8.15 -30.33 -0.14
CA ASN A 106 8.50 -29.19 -0.98
C ASN A 106 7.35 -28.29 -1.43
N ASN A 107 6.19 -28.36 -0.75
CA ASN A 107 5.04 -27.50 -1.01
C ASN A 107 4.40 -27.02 0.32
N PRO A 108 4.89 -25.93 0.93
CA PRO A 108 5.98 -25.06 0.46
C PRO A 108 7.38 -25.66 0.62
N ALA A 109 8.32 -25.22 -0.24
CA ALA A 109 9.73 -25.62 -0.19
C ALA A 109 10.46 -25.03 1.02
N LYS A 110 11.54 -25.70 1.45
CA LYS A 110 12.46 -25.17 2.46
C LYS A 110 12.89 -23.73 2.14
N TYR A 111 12.94 -22.89 3.16
CA TYR A 111 13.21 -21.45 3.11
C TYR A 111 12.16 -20.58 2.42
N SER A 112 10.98 -21.13 2.12
CA SER A 112 9.83 -20.31 1.72
C SER A 112 9.40 -19.39 2.86
N ILE A 113 9.02 -18.17 2.50
CA ILE A 113 8.52 -17.14 3.43
C ILE A 113 6.99 -17.12 3.42
N CYS A 114 6.37 -17.07 4.59
CA CYS A 114 4.91 -16.98 4.77
C CYS A 114 4.57 -15.87 5.77
N TYR A 115 3.52 -15.10 5.48
CA TYR A 115 2.93 -14.14 6.41
C TYR A 115 2.01 -14.84 7.39
N ILE A 116 2.32 -14.65 8.67
CA ILE A 116 1.60 -15.18 9.83
C ILE A 116 1.08 -14.00 10.67
N ASN A 117 0.17 -13.22 10.08
CA ASN A 117 -0.23 -11.92 10.65
C ASN A 117 -0.75 -12.03 12.10
N GLY A 118 -0.35 -11.07 12.94
CA GLY A 118 -0.79 -11.02 14.33
C GLY A 118 -0.43 -12.27 15.13
N CYS A 119 0.69 -12.91 14.80
CA CYS A 119 1.19 -14.09 15.49
C CYS A 119 1.58 -13.77 16.93
N TRP A 120 0.83 -14.32 17.87
CA TRP A 120 1.21 -14.53 19.26
C TRP A 120 1.79 -15.93 19.42
N TYR A 121 2.91 -16.04 20.11
CA TYR A 121 3.59 -17.31 20.34
C TYR A 121 4.04 -17.45 21.80
N ARG A 122 4.18 -18.69 22.26
CA ARG A 122 4.66 -19.05 23.60
C ARG A 122 5.80 -20.05 23.48
N SER A 123 7.02 -19.62 23.81
CA SER A 123 8.19 -20.50 23.76
C SER A 123 8.16 -21.54 24.89
N PHE A 124 8.78 -22.70 24.62
CA PHE A 124 8.96 -23.78 25.58
C PHE A 124 10.13 -24.68 25.17
N GLU A 125 10.68 -25.42 26.14
CA GLU A 125 11.75 -26.38 25.92
C GLU A 125 11.24 -27.68 25.28
N GLY A 126 12.13 -28.36 24.54
CA GLY A 126 11.85 -29.69 23.99
C GLY A 126 11.21 -29.68 22.61
N LEU A 127 11.07 -28.53 21.94
CA LEU A 127 10.66 -28.51 20.53
C LEU A 127 11.85 -28.85 19.62
N SER A 128 11.83 -30.01 18.97
CA SER A 128 12.87 -30.52 18.07
C SER A 128 12.38 -30.62 16.62
N ASP A 129 13.32 -30.75 15.68
CA ASP A 129 13.05 -30.91 14.24
C ASP A 129 12.04 -29.88 13.71
N ALA A 130 12.33 -28.61 13.99
CA ALA A 130 11.48 -27.49 13.61
C ALA A 130 11.12 -27.58 12.13
N CYS A 131 9.82 -27.60 11.84
CA CYS A 131 9.24 -27.59 10.50
C CYS A 131 8.99 -26.14 10.04
N ILE A 132 8.60 -25.28 10.98
CA ILE A 132 8.42 -23.84 10.77
C ILE A 132 9.11 -23.09 11.92
N SER A 133 9.83 -22.03 11.58
CA SER A 133 10.34 -21.05 12.54
C SER A 133 9.86 -19.65 12.18
N ILE A 134 9.77 -18.75 13.15
CA ILE A 134 9.59 -17.32 12.91
C ILE A 134 10.94 -16.61 13.02
N ALA A 135 11.21 -15.69 12.10
CA ALA A 135 12.41 -14.86 12.13
C ALA A 135 12.20 -13.58 11.34
N LYS A 136 12.91 -12.51 11.73
CA LYS A 136 13.02 -11.29 10.94
C LYS A 136 14.02 -11.56 9.81
N VAL A 137 13.53 -11.63 8.58
CA VAL A 137 14.33 -11.96 7.41
C VAL A 137 14.00 -11.01 6.27
N ALA A 138 14.92 -10.80 5.33
CA ALA A 138 14.66 -10.16 4.04
C ALA A 138 14.42 -11.19 2.93
N GLY A 139 13.78 -10.77 1.84
CA GLY A 139 13.36 -11.65 0.74
C GLY A 139 11.88 -11.52 0.37
N TYR A 140 11.56 -11.93 -0.85
CA TYR A 140 10.21 -11.86 -1.42
C TYR A 140 9.46 -13.18 -1.22
N ASP A 141 9.92 -14.26 -1.85
CA ASP A 141 9.30 -15.59 -1.78
C ASP A 141 10.10 -16.59 -0.96
N SER A 142 11.41 -16.46 -1.00
CA SER A 142 12.38 -17.19 -0.20
C SER A 142 13.32 -16.21 0.51
N LEU A 143 14.11 -16.73 1.44
CA LEU A 143 15.15 -15.95 2.08
C LEU A 143 16.11 -15.33 1.05
N ALA A 144 16.39 -14.04 1.17
CA ALA A 144 17.45 -13.37 0.41
C ALA A 144 18.85 -13.59 1.01
N TYR A 145 18.89 -13.86 2.32
CA TYR A 145 20.11 -14.06 3.11
C TYR A 145 19.99 -15.32 3.97
N ASN A 146 21.07 -15.67 4.67
CA ASN A 146 21.07 -16.85 5.54
C ASN A 146 20.00 -16.75 6.64
N MET A 147 19.52 -17.90 7.09
CA MET A 147 18.60 -17.99 8.22
C MET A 147 19.25 -17.39 9.48
N PRO A 148 18.58 -16.46 10.20
CA PRO A 148 19.09 -15.92 11.46
C PRO A 148 19.28 -17.01 12.53
N LYS A 149 20.31 -16.85 13.36
CA LYS A 149 20.62 -17.81 14.44
C LYS A 149 19.60 -17.76 15.58
N ASP A 150 18.94 -16.63 15.75
CA ASP A 150 17.90 -16.36 16.75
C ASP A 150 16.48 -16.71 16.25
N ALA A 151 16.38 -17.44 15.15
CA ALA A 151 15.11 -17.96 14.64
C ALA A 151 14.38 -18.80 15.71
N ILE A 152 13.11 -18.50 15.93
CA ILE A 152 12.31 -19.14 16.98
C ILE A 152 11.50 -20.28 16.35
N PRO A 153 11.72 -21.54 16.72
CA PRO A 153 10.92 -22.64 16.20
C PRO A 153 9.47 -22.53 16.70
N ILE A 154 8.51 -22.68 15.79
CA ILE A 154 7.08 -22.58 16.13
C ILE A 154 6.26 -23.82 15.83
N LEU A 155 6.75 -24.73 14.98
CA LEU A 155 6.12 -26.03 14.73
C LEU A 155 7.21 -27.10 14.69
N GLY A 156 7.03 -28.18 15.45
CA GLY A 156 7.99 -29.29 15.50
C GLY A 156 7.51 -30.42 16.42
N TYR A 157 8.36 -31.40 16.65
CA TYR A 157 8.05 -32.55 17.50
C TYR A 157 8.43 -32.28 18.95
N LEU A 158 7.58 -32.70 19.89
CA LEU A 158 7.87 -32.58 21.32
C LEU A 158 8.81 -33.70 21.76
N ASN A 159 10.01 -33.33 22.23
CA ASN A 159 11.06 -34.22 22.70
C ASN A 159 11.43 -35.33 21.70
N GLY A 160 11.42 -35.01 20.39
CA GLY A 160 11.69 -35.97 19.31
C GLY A 160 10.57 -36.98 19.06
N ASP A 161 9.42 -36.85 19.72
CA ASP A 161 8.29 -37.77 19.56
C ASP A 161 7.47 -37.42 18.31
N MET A 162 7.62 -38.24 17.27
CA MET A 162 6.97 -38.05 15.96
C MET A 162 5.44 -38.10 16.02
N ASP A 163 4.88 -38.66 17.10
CA ASP A 163 3.44 -38.70 17.35
C ASP A 163 2.94 -37.41 18.03
N LEU A 164 3.82 -36.54 18.53
CA LEU A 164 3.47 -35.30 19.22
C LEU A 164 3.95 -34.07 18.44
N LEU A 165 3.16 -33.64 17.47
CA LEU A 165 3.40 -32.40 16.72
C LEU A 165 2.84 -31.21 17.52
N VAL A 166 3.71 -30.30 17.96
CA VAL A 166 3.32 -29.15 18.79
C VAL A 166 3.62 -27.85 18.06
N CYS A 167 2.67 -26.94 18.09
CA CYS A 167 2.79 -25.59 17.58
C CYS A 167 2.76 -24.57 18.73
N SER A 168 3.76 -23.68 18.77
CA SER A 168 3.86 -22.61 19.77
C SER A 168 2.97 -21.41 19.47
N THR A 169 2.19 -21.45 18.39
CA THR A 169 1.19 -20.45 17.97
C THR A 169 -0.08 -21.13 17.42
N CYS A 170 -1.07 -20.35 16.98
CA CYS A 170 -2.31 -20.84 16.39
C CYS A 170 -2.25 -20.73 14.86
N LEU A 171 -1.93 -21.82 14.15
CA LEU A 171 -1.97 -21.83 12.68
C LEU A 171 -3.41 -21.91 12.18
N SER A 172 -4.33 -22.45 12.99
CA SER A 172 -5.71 -22.77 12.59
C SER A 172 -6.64 -21.55 12.54
N CYS A 173 -6.06 -20.35 12.57
CA CYS A 173 -6.72 -19.06 12.33
C CYS A 173 -6.30 -18.40 11.00
N PHE A 174 -5.75 -19.16 10.05
CA PHE A 174 -5.18 -18.66 8.80
C PHE A 174 -6.16 -17.91 7.88
N ILE A 175 -7.46 -18.19 7.92
CA ILE A 175 -8.46 -17.44 7.12
C ILE A 175 -8.74 -16.10 7.80
N LYS A 176 -9.04 -16.15 9.10
CA LYS A 176 -9.36 -15.00 9.94
C LYS A 176 -8.17 -14.04 10.01
N GLY A 177 -6.97 -14.56 10.25
CA GLY A 177 -5.70 -13.83 10.30
C GLY A 177 -5.17 -13.43 8.92
N ARG A 178 -5.84 -13.76 7.82
CA ARG A 178 -5.46 -13.38 6.45
C ARG A 178 -4.03 -13.81 6.09
N TYR A 179 -3.68 -15.02 6.46
CA TYR A 179 -2.36 -15.58 6.20
C TYR A 179 -2.13 -15.73 4.70
N SER A 180 -0.94 -15.37 4.24
CA SER A 180 -0.57 -15.37 2.82
C SER A 180 0.88 -15.84 2.61
N PRO A 181 1.27 -16.28 1.42
CA PRO A 181 0.44 -16.57 0.24
C PRO A 181 -0.56 -17.71 0.44
N TYR A 182 -1.73 -17.63 -0.20
CA TYR A 182 -2.79 -18.66 -0.08
C TYR A 182 -2.27 -20.08 -0.34
N LEU A 183 -1.53 -20.28 -1.45
CA LEU A 183 -1.07 -21.61 -1.85
C LEU A 183 -0.02 -22.19 -0.90
N ARG A 184 0.79 -21.34 -0.23
CA ARG A 184 1.75 -21.82 0.77
C ARG A 184 1.04 -22.30 2.03
N TRP A 185 0.07 -21.53 2.52
CA TRP A 185 -0.74 -21.94 3.68
C TRP A 185 -1.59 -23.16 3.41
N LYS A 186 -2.00 -23.35 2.14
CA LYS A 186 -2.67 -24.57 1.70
C LYS A 186 -1.72 -25.76 1.85
N GLY A 187 -0.52 -25.67 1.28
CA GLY A 187 0.49 -26.71 1.38
C GLY A 187 0.91 -27.04 2.82
N ILE A 188 1.03 -26.02 3.68
CA ILE A 188 1.31 -26.20 5.12
C ILE A 188 0.24 -27.08 5.77
N TRP A 189 -1.04 -26.76 5.58
CA TRP A 189 -2.13 -27.54 6.16
C TRP A 189 -2.28 -28.93 5.54
N GLU A 190 -2.09 -29.05 4.23
CA GLU A 190 -2.08 -30.36 3.56
C GLU A 190 -0.97 -31.26 4.11
N GLY A 191 0.23 -30.72 4.36
CA GLY A 191 1.34 -31.45 4.98
C GLY A 191 1.05 -31.89 6.42
N ILE A 192 0.51 -30.99 7.25
CA ILE A 192 0.10 -31.33 8.63
C ILE A 192 -0.97 -32.41 8.63
N LEU A 193 -2.01 -32.27 7.81
CA LEU A 193 -3.10 -33.25 7.73
C LEU A 193 -2.60 -34.61 7.20
N MET A 194 -1.70 -34.60 6.22
CA MET A 194 -1.09 -35.80 5.69
C MET A 194 -0.25 -36.53 6.76
N HIS A 195 0.53 -35.80 7.57
CA HIS A 195 1.24 -36.38 8.72
C HIS A 195 0.30 -37.09 9.70
N LEU A 196 -0.90 -36.52 9.90
CA LEU A 196 -1.96 -37.05 10.74
C LEU A 196 -2.83 -38.14 10.06
N GLY A 197 -2.50 -38.54 8.82
CA GLY A 197 -3.17 -39.63 8.10
C GLY A 197 -4.31 -39.22 7.19
N LEU A 198 -4.52 -37.91 6.94
CA LEU A 198 -5.52 -37.40 6.00
C LEU A 198 -4.86 -36.76 4.78
N LYS A 199 -4.94 -37.44 3.63
CA LYS A 199 -4.60 -36.85 2.33
C LYS A 199 -5.84 -36.15 1.76
N ILE A 200 -5.76 -34.84 1.59
CA ILE A 200 -6.84 -34.01 1.03
C ILE A 200 -6.27 -32.91 0.14
N ASN A 201 -7.06 -32.46 -0.84
CA ASN A 201 -6.81 -31.23 -1.58
C ASN A 201 -7.62 -30.10 -0.91
N LEU A 202 -6.97 -29.31 -0.07
CA LEU A 202 -7.63 -28.31 0.75
C LEU A 202 -7.94 -27.04 -0.08
N ALA A 203 -9.13 -26.49 0.14
CA ALA A 203 -9.54 -25.22 -0.42
C ALA A 203 -10.40 -24.44 0.57
N TRP A 204 -10.39 -23.11 0.45
CA TRP A 204 -11.28 -22.24 1.20
C TRP A 204 -11.50 -20.92 0.46
N LYS A 205 -12.53 -20.20 0.90
CA LYS A 205 -12.76 -18.81 0.47
C LYS A 205 -12.07 -17.85 1.45
N PRO A 206 -11.14 -17.00 1.01
CA PRO A 206 -10.58 -15.95 1.85
C PRO A 206 -11.64 -14.98 2.38
N ASP A 207 -11.45 -14.43 3.58
CA ASP A 207 -12.34 -13.42 4.18
C ASP A 207 -12.27 -12.07 3.44
N ILE A 208 -11.15 -11.81 2.75
CA ILE A 208 -10.95 -10.69 1.86
C ILE A 208 -10.71 -11.23 0.45
N THR A 209 -11.57 -10.84 -0.48
CA THR A 209 -11.52 -11.26 -1.89
C THR A 209 -11.38 -10.05 -2.81
N LEU A 210 -11.24 -10.30 -4.11
CA LEU A 210 -11.18 -9.26 -5.13
C LEU A 210 -12.57 -9.03 -5.74
N MET A 211 -12.80 -7.84 -6.29
CA MET A 211 -14.10 -7.45 -6.83
C MET A 211 -14.48 -8.29 -8.05
N HIS A 212 -13.48 -8.63 -8.86
CA HIS A 212 -13.65 -9.48 -10.03
C HIS A 212 -12.55 -10.55 -10.11
N GLU A 213 -12.88 -11.66 -10.77
CA GLU A 213 -11.93 -12.72 -11.10
C GLU A 213 -10.83 -12.20 -12.05
N LYS A 214 -9.69 -12.89 -12.10
CA LYS A 214 -8.52 -12.52 -12.91
C LYS A 214 -8.87 -12.28 -14.39
N ASP A 215 -9.67 -13.17 -14.96
CA ASP A 215 -10.00 -13.18 -16.39
C ASP A 215 -11.34 -12.48 -16.69
N ALA A 216 -11.93 -11.80 -15.70
CA ALA A 216 -13.18 -11.08 -15.90
C ALA A 216 -13.05 -9.97 -16.95
N HIS A 217 -14.05 -9.87 -17.82
CA HIS A 217 -14.20 -8.72 -18.70
C HIS A 217 -14.68 -7.50 -17.89
N VAL A 218 -13.97 -6.38 -18.01
CA VAL A 218 -14.26 -5.15 -17.27
C VAL A 218 -14.78 -4.08 -18.24
N THR A 219 -15.88 -3.45 -17.87
CA THR A 219 -16.54 -2.40 -18.65
C THR A 219 -16.38 -1.03 -18.00
N LYS A 220 -16.80 0.03 -18.70
CA LYS A 220 -16.85 1.39 -18.13
C LYS A 220 -17.79 1.50 -16.92
N ASN A 221 -18.84 0.69 -16.86
CA ASN A 221 -19.74 0.67 -15.71
C ASN A 221 -19.06 0.11 -14.47
N ASP A 222 -18.13 -0.84 -14.65
CA ASP A 222 -17.32 -1.37 -13.56
C ASP A 222 -16.35 -0.30 -13.04
N TYR A 223 -15.79 0.56 -13.90
CA TYR A 223 -14.98 1.71 -13.48
C TYR A 223 -15.79 2.68 -12.60
N LEU A 224 -17.01 3.01 -13.03
CA LEU A 224 -17.93 3.86 -12.25
C LEU A 224 -18.35 3.19 -10.93
N SER A 225 -18.57 1.88 -10.94
CA SER A 225 -18.87 1.12 -9.72
C SER A 225 -17.69 1.14 -8.74
N ALA A 226 -16.46 0.92 -9.22
CA ALA A 226 -15.26 0.97 -8.39
C ALA A 226 -15.04 2.38 -7.79
N PHE A 227 -15.24 3.43 -8.59
CA PHE A 227 -15.24 4.82 -8.11
C PHE A 227 -16.27 5.03 -6.99
N LYS A 228 -17.54 4.70 -7.22
CA LYS A 228 -18.63 4.85 -6.24
C LYS A 228 -18.31 4.14 -4.92
N LYS A 229 -17.84 2.89 -4.99
CA LYS A 229 -17.51 2.10 -3.79
C LYS A 229 -16.40 2.74 -2.98
N ASN A 230 -15.37 3.26 -3.64
CA ASN A 230 -14.28 3.93 -2.94
C ASN A 230 -14.72 5.27 -2.34
N CYS A 231 -15.55 6.06 -3.03
CA CYS A 231 -16.09 7.30 -2.46
C CYS A 231 -16.99 7.06 -1.25
N ILE A 232 -17.82 6.02 -1.28
CA ILE A 232 -18.62 5.59 -0.13
C ILE A 232 -17.69 5.19 1.02
N TRP A 233 -16.65 4.41 0.74
CA TRP A 233 -15.65 4.04 1.74
C TRP A 233 -14.98 5.28 2.36
N SER A 234 -14.48 6.21 1.55
CA SER A 234 -13.82 7.45 2.00
C SER A 234 -14.76 8.26 2.90
N TYR A 235 -16.00 8.47 2.47
CA TYR A 235 -17.00 9.24 3.23
C TYR A 235 -17.36 8.57 4.57
N SER A 236 -17.54 7.25 4.57
CA SER A 236 -18.02 6.51 5.75
C SER A 236 -16.92 6.15 6.76
N ASN A 237 -15.66 6.04 6.33
CA ASN A 237 -14.59 5.53 7.18
C ASN A 237 -13.46 6.53 7.43
N MET A 238 -13.19 7.46 6.51
CA MET A 238 -12.03 8.36 6.59
C MET A 238 -12.38 9.78 7.01
N VAL A 239 -13.60 10.26 6.69
CA VAL A 239 -14.04 11.60 7.07
C VAL A 239 -14.19 11.71 8.59
N THR A 240 -13.53 12.69 9.17
CA THR A 240 -13.72 13.12 10.56
C THR A 240 -14.30 14.53 10.56
N LYS A 241 -15.27 14.78 11.45
CA LYS A 241 -15.95 16.07 11.57
C LYS A 241 -15.91 16.53 13.03
N THR A 242 -15.67 17.82 13.23
CA THR A 242 -16.01 18.56 14.44
C THR A 242 -17.14 19.55 14.10
N ASP A 243 -17.59 20.32 15.08
CA ASP A 243 -18.66 21.32 14.85
C ASP A 243 -18.30 22.35 13.77
N THR A 244 -17.00 22.66 13.62
CA THR A 244 -16.49 23.71 12.73
C THR A 244 -15.57 23.20 11.62
N ASN A 245 -15.01 21.99 11.74
CA ASN A 245 -14.00 21.47 10.84
C ASN A 245 -14.33 20.09 10.28
N ALA A 246 -13.79 19.78 9.10
CA ALA A 246 -13.78 18.44 8.54
C ALA A 246 -12.37 18.10 8.04
N PHE A 247 -11.94 16.86 8.27
CA PHE A 247 -10.65 16.32 7.82
C PHE A 247 -10.79 14.87 7.35
N ILE A 248 -9.72 14.35 6.79
CA ILE A 248 -9.58 12.98 6.31
C ILE A 248 -8.42 12.32 7.05
N LEU A 249 -8.70 11.15 7.63
CA LEU A 249 -7.67 10.28 8.17
C LEU A 249 -6.79 9.71 7.06
N GLU A 250 -5.50 9.52 7.37
CA GLU A 250 -4.50 9.03 6.42
C GLU A 250 -4.84 7.65 5.85
N GLY A 251 -5.43 6.75 6.65
CA GLY A 251 -5.86 5.43 6.18
C GLY A 251 -5.77 4.32 7.23
N PHE A 252 -5.39 3.12 6.80
CA PHE A 252 -5.18 1.94 7.65
C PHE A 252 -3.74 1.46 7.60
N GLN A 253 -3.21 1.07 8.77
CA GLN A 253 -1.87 0.52 8.96
C GLN A 253 -1.68 -0.82 8.24
N SER A 254 -0.45 -1.18 7.91
CA SER A 254 -0.11 -2.47 7.28
C SER A 254 -0.28 -3.66 8.22
N ASP A 255 -0.11 -3.45 9.53
CA ASP A 255 -0.21 -4.51 10.52
C ASP A 255 -1.63 -5.07 10.60
N ILE A 256 -1.72 -6.39 10.47
CA ILE A 256 -2.96 -7.15 10.58
C ILE A 256 -2.92 -7.92 11.90
N SER A 257 -3.89 -7.71 12.77
CA SER A 257 -4.01 -8.44 14.03
C SER A 257 -4.45 -9.88 13.83
N TYR A 258 -4.35 -10.69 14.89
CA TYR A 258 -4.69 -12.12 14.89
C TYR A 258 -6.13 -12.43 14.45
N ASP A 259 -7.02 -11.43 14.48
CA ASP A 259 -8.42 -11.51 14.05
C ASP A 259 -8.68 -10.88 12.68
N GLY A 260 -7.63 -10.53 11.94
CA GLY A 260 -7.69 -9.99 10.59
C GLY A 260 -7.91 -8.49 10.49
N ARG A 261 -7.97 -7.79 11.64
CA ARG A 261 -8.24 -6.36 11.70
C ARG A 261 -6.99 -5.53 11.41
N GLN A 262 -7.17 -4.40 10.72
CA GLN A 262 -6.17 -3.33 10.60
C GLN A 262 -6.64 -2.11 11.40
N PHE A 263 -5.68 -1.39 11.99
CA PHE A 263 -5.99 -0.18 12.76
C PHE A 263 -5.86 1.07 11.89
N LEU A 264 -6.64 2.10 12.26
CA LEU A 264 -6.60 3.41 11.61
C LEU A 264 -5.27 4.11 11.89
N ARG A 265 -4.77 4.82 10.89
CA ARG A 265 -3.66 5.76 11.01
C ARG A 265 -4.24 7.16 11.25
N LEU A 266 -4.17 7.62 12.50
CA LEU A 266 -4.80 8.86 12.98
C LEU A 266 -3.96 10.12 12.70
N SER A 267 -3.44 10.25 11.48
CA SER A 267 -2.70 11.44 11.06
C SER A 267 -3.53 12.24 10.08
N ASN A 268 -3.50 13.57 10.19
CA ASN A 268 -4.01 14.46 9.16
C ASN A 268 -2.84 14.99 8.33
N ARG A 269 -2.86 14.71 7.02
CA ARG A 269 -1.91 15.24 6.04
C ARG A 269 -2.61 16.04 4.96
N GLY A 270 -1.98 17.14 4.52
CA GLY A 270 -2.60 18.11 3.62
C GLY A 270 -2.96 17.52 2.25
N ASP A 271 -2.07 16.70 1.71
CA ASP A 271 -2.24 15.92 0.49
C ASP A 271 -3.40 14.91 0.57
N CYS A 272 -3.44 14.05 1.59
CA CYS A 272 -4.53 13.07 1.76
C CYS A 272 -5.89 13.75 1.89
N ASN A 273 -5.94 14.89 2.57
CA ASN A 273 -7.14 15.70 2.72
C ASN A 273 -7.61 16.27 1.38
N LEU A 274 -6.73 16.96 0.63
CA LEU A 274 -7.14 17.61 -0.61
C LEU A 274 -7.50 16.61 -1.71
N GLU A 275 -6.76 15.51 -1.83
CA GLU A 275 -7.03 14.48 -2.84
C GLU A 275 -8.37 13.79 -2.58
N SER A 276 -8.66 13.49 -1.30
CA SER A 276 -9.95 12.93 -0.91
C SER A 276 -11.08 13.95 -1.06
N ALA A 277 -10.83 15.24 -0.81
CA ALA A 277 -11.80 16.30 -1.08
C ALA A 277 -12.12 16.41 -2.59
N MET A 278 -11.11 16.30 -3.46
CA MET A 278 -11.30 16.22 -4.91
C MET A 278 -12.19 15.03 -5.27
N GLN A 279 -11.85 13.85 -4.79
CA GLN A 279 -12.60 12.62 -5.03
C GLN A 279 -14.07 12.77 -4.61
N LEU A 280 -14.31 13.21 -3.37
CA LEU A 280 -15.65 13.38 -2.81
C LEU A 280 -16.44 14.50 -3.50
N GLY A 281 -15.78 15.58 -3.90
CA GLY A 281 -16.41 16.67 -4.65
C GLY A 281 -16.92 16.21 -6.02
N LEU A 282 -16.09 15.47 -6.77
CA LEU A 282 -16.49 14.87 -8.05
C LEU A 282 -17.62 13.84 -7.87
N TYR A 283 -17.56 13.05 -6.80
CA TYR A 283 -18.62 12.10 -6.47
C TYR A 283 -19.94 12.80 -6.16
N ALA A 284 -19.89 13.85 -5.34
CA ALA A 284 -21.05 14.63 -4.95
C ALA A 284 -21.71 15.30 -6.16
N ASP A 285 -20.92 15.83 -7.10
CA ASP A 285 -21.46 16.35 -8.37
C ASP A 285 -22.08 15.23 -9.22
N TYR A 286 -21.44 14.07 -9.30
CA TYR A 286 -21.95 12.94 -10.06
C TYR A 286 -23.30 12.40 -9.54
N ILE A 287 -23.47 12.27 -8.22
CA ILE A 287 -24.73 11.81 -7.61
C ILE A 287 -25.69 12.94 -7.22
N LYS A 288 -25.32 14.20 -7.48
CA LYS A 288 -26.06 15.41 -7.10
C LYS A 288 -26.40 15.47 -5.60
N ASN A 289 -25.43 15.15 -4.74
CA ASN A 289 -25.60 15.17 -3.28
C ASN A 289 -24.96 16.43 -2.64
N PRO A 290 -25.76 17.37 -2.11
CA PRO A 290 -25.24 18.63 -1.56
C PRO A 290 -24.49 18.46 -0.23
N GLU A 291 -24.79 17.43 0.57
CA GLU A 291 -24.15 17.20 1.86
C GLU A 291 -22.70 16.73 1.70
N ILE A 292 -22.48 15.79 0.77
CA ILE A 292 -21.13 15.34 0.43
C ILE A 292 -20.33 16.49 -0.19
N LEU A 293 -20.97 17.29 -1.06
CA LEU A 293 -20.31 18.45 -1.66
C LEU A 293 -19.88 19.46 -0.61
N LYS A 294 -20.76 19.78 0.35
CA LYS A 294 -20.44 20.66 1.48
C LYS A 294 -19.27 20.10 2.30
N THR A 295 -19.29 18.80 2.59
CA THR A 295 -18.21 18.13 3.32
C THR A 295 -16.88 18.23 2.58
N ALA A 296 -16.86 17.92 1.28
CA ALA A 296 -15.68 18.02 0.44
C ALA A 296 -15.10 19.45 0.41
N LYS A 297 -15.95 20.46 0.25
CA LYS A 297 -15.54 21.87 0.30
C LYS A 297 -14.97 22.26 1.67
N ASN A 298 -15.56 21.80 2.76
CA ASN A 298 -15.04 22.07 4.11
C ASN A 298 -13.66 21.46 4.32
N ILE A 299 -13.44 20.21 3.90
CA ILE A 299 -12.13 19.55 3.97
C ILE A 299 -11.09 20.36 3.18
N ALA A 300 -11.41 20.74 1.95
CA ALA A 300 -10.50 21.53 1.11
C ALA A 300 -10.20 22.90 1.71
N THR A 301 -11.22 23.64 2.15
CA THR A 301 -11.06 24.95 2.81
C THR A 301 -10.14 24.84 4.04
N ASN A 302 -10.29 23.79 4.84
CA ASN A 302 -9.46 23.61 6.04
C ASN A 302 -7.97 23.47 5.75
N ILE A 303 -7.56 22.93 4.60
CA ILE A 303 -6.13 22.91 4.24
C ILE A 303 -5.60 24.32 3.94
N PHE A 304 -6.47 25.24 3.52
CA PHE A 304 -6.11 26.62 3.21
C PHE A 304 -6.34 27.60 4.36
N THR A 305 -7.06 27.22 5.42
CA THR A 305 -7.41 28.14 6.51
C THR A 305 -6.98 27.65 7.90
N HIS A 306 -6.77 26.35 8.10
CA HIS A 306 -6.46 25.80 9.41
C HIS A 306 -4.97 25.96 9.75
N PRO A 307 -4.62 26.40 10.98
CA PRO A 307 -3.21 26.61 11.40
C PRO A 307 -2.29 25.39 11.29
N TYR A 308 -2.85 24.19 11.19
CA TYR A 308 -2.07 22.96 10.93
C TYR A 308 -1.34 23.00 9.60
N PHE A 309 -1.94 23.66 8.60
CA PHE A 309 -1.52 23.57 7.20
C PHE A 309 -1.05 24.90 6.64
N THR A 310 -1.61 26.01 7.11
CA THR A 310 -1.44 27.33 6.50
C THR A 310 -0.21 28.08 6.97
N ASN A 311 0.46 28.75 6.03
CA ASN A 311 1.60 29.63 6.32
C ASN A 311 1.40 30.97 5.61
N THR A 312 0.90 31.95 6.36
CA THR A 312 0.47 33.26 5.83
C THR A 312 1.39 34.41 6.18
N ASP A 313 2.42 34.18 6.99
CA ASP A 313 3.42 35.20 7.35
C ASP A 313 4.32 35.52 6.15
N PRO A 314 4.28 36.74 5.59
CA PRO A 314 5.10 37.12 4.45
C PRO A 314 6.60 37.07 4.71
N GLU A 315 7.03 37.27 5.96
CA GLU A 315 8.44 37.27 6.35
C GLU A 315 9.00 35.86 6.53
N SER A 316 8.12 34.86 6.66
CA SER A 316 8.54 33.47 6.74
C SER A 316 9.08 32.96 5.40
N MET A 317 10.16 32.17 5.44
CA MET A 317 10.62 31.40 4.28
C MET A 317 9.54 30.42 3.75
N PHE A 318 8.58 30.04 4.59
CA PHE A 318 7.49 29.14 4.26
C PHE A 318 6.22 29.85 3.77
N TYR A 319 6.23 31.17 3.59
CA TYR A 319 5.07 31.93 3.12
C TYR A 319 4.43 31.31 1.87
N GLY A 320 3.13 31.03 1.97
CA GLY A 320 2.32 30.41 0.92
C GLY A 320 2.37 28.88 0.90
N LEU A 321 3.40 28.23 1.45
CA LEU A 321 3.51 26.77 1.45
C LEU A 321 2.45 26.12 2.34
N THR A 322 2.01 24.94 1.92
CA THR A 322 1.14 24.08 2.73
C THR A 322 2.00 23.12 3.54
N ASN A 323 1.79 23.07 4.86
CA ASN A 323 2.49 22.11 5.70
C ASN A 323 2.01 20.67 5.41
N TRP A 324 2.91 19.69 5.50
CA TRP A 324 2.62 18.30 5.16
C TRP A 324 1.67 17.62 6.15
N TYR A 325 1.91 17.76 7.46
CA TYR A 325 1.18 17.03 8.49
C TYR A 325 0.96 17.85 9.77
N GLU A 326 -0.13 17.59 10.49
CA GLU A 326 -0.55 18.41 11.64
C GLU A 326 0.44 18.43 12.84
N LYS A 327 1.33 17.43 12.95
CA LYS A 327 2.20 17.22 14.14
C LYS A 327 3.62 17.77 13.99
N GLY A 328 3.91 18.47 12.90
CA GLY A 328 5.20 19.12 12.70
C GLY A 328 5.20 19.98 11.45
N LYS A 329 6.25 20.79 11.28
CA LYS A 329 6.33 21.75 10.18
C LYS A 329 7.35 21.31 9.13
N VAL A 330 6.84 20.65 8.11
CA VAL A 330 7.62 19.99 7.07
C VAL A 330 6.98 20.28 5.72
N PHE A 331 7.79 20.71 4.75
CA PHE A 331 7.33 21.25 3.47
C PHE A 331 7.95 20.54 2.28
N TYR A 332 7.31 19.45 1.87
CA TYR A 332 7.65 18.73 0.66
C TYR A 332 7.02 19.40 -0.57
N GLY A 333 7.82 19.50 -1.64
CA GLY A 333 7.34 20.01 -2.93
C GLY A 333 6.31 19.07 -3.57
N ASP A 334 6.53 17.75 -3.48
CA ASP A 334 5.59 16.76 -4.02
C ASP A 334 4.23 16.87 -3.31
N ASP A 335 4.18 16.84 -1.97
CA ASP A 335 2.92 16.97 -1.22
C ASP A 335 2.19 18.31 -1.48
N ASN A 336 2.92 19.40 -1.67
CA ASN A 336 2.31 20.67 -2.10
C ASN A 336 1.73 20.56 -3.51
N ALA A 337 2.42 19.88 -4.43
CA ALA A 337 1.87 19.59 -5.75
C ALA A 337 0.60 18.72 -5.67
N ARG A 338 0.52 17.75 -4.75
CA ARG A 338 -0.69 16.93 -4.51
C ARG A 338 -1.90 17.78 -4.13
N VAL A 339 -1.70 18.70 -3.19
CA VAL A 339 -2.69 19.69 -2.76
C VAL A 339 -3.14 20.53 -3.96
N LEU A 340 -2.19 21.07 -4.71
CA LEU A 340 -2.45 21.95 -5.84
C LEU A 340 -3.15 21.24 -7.00
N LEU A 341 -2.77 20.01 -7.33
CA LEU A 341 -3.41 19.23 -8.42
C LEU A 341 -4.89 19.01 -8.11
N SER A 342 -5.17 18.61 -6.87
CA SER A 342 -6.54 18.36 -6.39
C SER A 342 -7.38 19.64 -6.35
N ALA A 343 -6.79 20.73 -5.86
CA ALA A 343 -7.44 22.04 -5.81
C ALA A 343 -7.75 22.57 -7.21
N MET A 344 -6.84 22.42 -8.17
CA MET A 344 -7.06 22.82 -9.56
C MET A 344 -8.16 22.01 -10.25
N VAL A 345 -8.25 20.70 -9.98
CA VAL A 345 -9.37 19.87 -10.46
C VAL A 345 -10.70 20.39 -9.90
N LEU A 346 -10.82 20.60 -8.59
CA LEU A 346 -12.04 21.13 -7.97
C LEU A 346 -12.40 22.53 -8.48
N ARG A 347 -11.41 23.42 -8.59
CA ARG A 347 -11.57 24.77 -9.14
C ARG A 347 -12.16 24.73 -10.54
N ASN A 348 -11.56 23.95 -11.44
CA ASN A 348 -11.91 23.96 -12.86
C ASN A 348 -13.16 23.13 -13.19
N THR A 349 -13.49 22.11 -12.38
CA THR A 349 -14.65 21.25 -12.61
C THR A 349 -15.90 21.68 -11.85
N LEU A 350 -15.74 22.22 -10.63
CA LEU A 350 -16.85 22.60 -9.74
C LEU A 350 -16.92 24.11 -9.48
N ASN A 351 -16.15 24.91 -10.21
CA ASN A 351 -16.10 26.37 -10.11
C ASN A 351 -15.78 26.87 -8.68
N CYS A 352 -14.92 26.15 -7.94
CA CYS A 352 -14.50 26.52 -6.59
C CYS A 352 -13.38 27.57 -6.62
N LYS A 353 -13.71 28.80 -7.02
CA LYS A 353 -12.75 29.91 -7.21
C LYS A 353 -12.36 30.65 -5.92
N ASP A 354 -13.04 30.36 -4.81
CA ASP A 354 -12.79 31.00 -3.50
C ASP A 354 -11.36 30.72 -2.98
N TRP A 355 -10.70 29.70 -3.52
CA TRP A 355 -9.35 29.29 -3.13
C TRP A 355 -8.23 29.85 -4.02
N ASP A 356 -8.56 30.66 -5.03
CA ASP A 356 -7.59 31.13 -6.03
C ASP A 356 -6.36 31.80 -5.40
N ASP A 357 -6.55 32.66 -4.39
CA ASP A 357 -5.46 33.34 -3.70
C ASP A 357 -4.54 32.35 -2.96
N TYR A 358 -5.10 31.31 -2.36
CA TYR A 358 -4.34 30.27 -1.64
C TYR A 358 -3.58 29.36 -2.60
N ILE A 359 -4.25 28.94 -3.68
CA ILE A 359 -3.64 28.16 -4.76
C ILE A 359 -2.42 28.92 -5.31
N LEU A 360 -2.60 30.19 -5.68
CA LEU A 360 -1.53 31.01 -6.25
C LEU A 360 -0.39 31.26 -5.25
N LYS A 361 -0.70 31.55 -3.98
CA LYS A 361 0.34 31.69 -2.95
C LYS A 361 1.15 30.41 -2.74
N CYS A 362 0.51 29.25 -2.77
CA CYS A 362 1.22 27.97 -2.64
C CYS A 362 2.05 27.63 -3.89
N VAL A 363 1.55 27.94 -5.09
CA VAL A 363 2.34 27.87 -6.34
C VAL A 363 3.60 28.72 -6.25
N PHE A 364 3.46 30.00 -5.88
CA PHE A 364 4.59 30.92 -5.82
C PHE A 364 5.49 30.71 -4.60
N GLY A 365 4.97 30.20 -3.49
CA GLY A 365 5.78 29.74 -2.35
C GLY A 365 6.71 28.59 -2.74
N ASN A 366 6.22 27.66 -3.56
CA ASN A 366 7.08 26.60 -4.12
C ASN A 366 8.03 27.15 -5.19
N LEU A 367 7.57 28.06 -6.07
CA LEU A 367 8.42 28.64 -7.12
C LEU A 367 9.60 29.42 -6.53
N ARG A 368 9.34 30.24 -5.51
CA ARG A 368 10.36 31.06 -4.86
C ARG A 368 11.35 30.23 -4.04
N THR A 369 11.01 28.97 -3.73
CA THR A 369 11.94 28.03 -3.07
C THR A 369 12.57 27.04 -4.05
N ALA A 370 12.34 27.20 -5.36
CA ALA A 370 13.01 26.46 -6.41
C ALA A 370 14.19 27.26 -6.97
N GLY A 371 15.33 26.61 -7.18
CA GLY A 371 16.55 27.21 -7.72
C GLY A 371 16.39 27.72 -9.15
N LYS A 372 17.45 28.36 -9.68
CA LYS A 372 17.45 28.98 -11.02
C LYS A 372 17.07 28.00 -12.12
N LEU A 373 17.48 26.75 -11.98
CA LEU A 373 17.26 25.67 -12.95
C LEU A 373 15.90 24.99 -12.83
N GLY A 374 15.03 25.43 -11.90
CA GLY A 374 13.68 24.88 -11.71
C GLY A 374 13.59 23.63 -10.82
N PHE A 375 14.70 23.21 -10.21
CA PHE A 375 14.70 22.16 -9.19
C PHE A 375 14.50 22.75 -7.80
N ARG A 376 13.77 22.04 -6.95
CA ARG A 376 13.56 22.37 -5.55
C ARG A 376 14.23 21.33 -4.66
N ARG A 377 14.78 21.74 -3.51
CA ARG A 377 15.19 20.78 -2.47
C ARG A 377 14.02 19.88 -2.10
N MET A 378 14.30 18.61 -1.79
CA MET A 378 13.28 17.57 -1.55
C MET A 378 12.23 17.99 -0.52
N ARG A 379 12.67 18.70 0.53
CA ARG A 379 11.92 19.02 1.73
C ARG A 379 12.56 20.22 2.40
N LEU A 380 11.74 21.09 2.99
CA LEU A 380 12.19 22.14 3.90
C LEU A 380 11.62 21.85 5.30
N ASP A 381 12.42 22.05 6.34
CA ASP A 381 12.09 21.75 7.74
C ASP A 381 12.19 23.01 8.59
N ASP A 382 11.17 23.31 9.40
CA ASP A 382 11.25 24.38 10.41
C ASP A 382 12.29 24.00 11.49
N GLY A 383 13.13 24.95 11.91
CA GLY A 383 14.20 24.73 12.90
C GLY A 383 15.50 24.08 12.40
N LYS A 384 15.53 23.45 11.20
CA LYS A 384 16.79 22.99 10.55
C LYS A 384 17.23 23.88 9.40
N SER A 385 16.30 24.65 8.85
CA SER A 385 16.54 25.55 7.71
C SER A 385 16.97 26.97 8.13
N GLU A 386 17.18 27.22 9.42
CA GLU A 386 17.33 28.56 10.03
C GLU A 386 18.46 29.43 9.45
N LYS A 387 19.41 28.85 8.72
CA LYS A 387 20.52 29.59 8.11
C LYS A 387 20.23 30.14 6.71
N ASN A 388 19.21 29.62 6.02
CA ASN A 388 18.92 29.97 4.63
C ASN A 388 17.57 30.68 4.51
N THR A 389 17.56 31.79 3.79
CA THR A 389 16.36 32.51 3.35
C THR A 389 15.75 31.84 2.11
N TRP A 390 14.53 32.25 1.73
CA TRP A 390 13.96 31.76 0.46
C TRP A 390 14.77 32.23 -0.75
N GLN A 391 15.38 33.43 -0.68
CA GLN A 391 16.22 33.99 -1.74
C GLN A 391 17.49 33.14 -1.97
N ASP A 392 18.04 32.52 -0.93
CA ASP A 392 19.18 31.61 -1.07
C ASP A 392 18.80 30.40 -1.93
N TYR A 393 17.64 29.80 -1.66
CA TYR A 393 17.10 28.71 -2.48
C TYR A 393 16.68 29.18 -3.88
N TYR A 394 16.16 30.40 -4.02
CA TYR A 394 15.77 30.93 -5.33
C TYR A 394 16.97 31.10 -6.27
N ASN A 395 18.10 31.53 -5.71
CA ASN A 395 19.31 31.87 -6.44
C ASN A 395 20.31 30.71 -6.58
N GLU A 396 20.03 29.53 -6.00
CA GLU A 396 20.94 28.39 -6.07
C GLU A 396 20.95 27.71 -7.45
N ASP A 397 22.12 27.21 -7.84
CA ASP A 397 22.31 26.32 -8.97
C ASP A 397 22.20 24.87 -8.48
N PHE A 398 20.96 24.41 -8.28
CA PHE A 398 20.66 23.08 -7.77
C PHE A 398 20.04 22.17 -8.83
N ILE A 399 20.47 20.91 -8.86
CA ILE A 399 19.92 19.85 -9.71
C ILE A 399 19.63 18.63 -8.84
N HIS A 400 18.45 18.04 -9.02
CA HIS A 400 18.08 16.79 -8.37
C HIS A 400 17.25 15.94 -9.33
N LEU A 401 17.88 14.96 -9.96
CA LEU A 401 17.28 14.09 -10.99
C LEU A 401 16.35 13.02 -10.39
N SER A 402 15.43 13.42 -9.52
CA SER A 402 14.44 12.54 -8.88
C SER A 402 13.03 13.06 -9.16
N PRO A 403 12.38 12.60 -10.26
CA PRO A 403 11.01 12.97 -10.59
C PRO A 403 10.02 12.92 -9.42
N HIS A 404 10.20 12.00 -8.47
CA HIS A 404 9.44 11.88 -7.23
C HIS A 404 9.30 13.20 -6.49
N TYR A 405 10.38 13.97 -6.37
CA TYR A 405 10.37 15.22 -5.61
C TYR A 405 10.13 16.46 -6.48
N GLN A 406 10.14 16.32 -7.80
CA GLN A 406 10.21 17.48 -8.71
C GLN A 406 9.04 17.58 -9.68
N SER A 407 8.68 16.46 -10.31
CA SER A 407 7.92 16.44 -11.56
C SER A 407 6.52 17.03 -11.45
N TYR A 408 5.85 16.88 -10.31
CA TYR A 408 4.48 17.38 -10.13
C TYR A 408 4.42 18.86 -9.77
N LEU A 409 5.49 19.45 -9.22
CA LEU A 409 5.61 20.91 -9.18
C LEU A 409 5.69 21.47 -10.61
N TRP A 410 6.49 20.85 -11.50
CA TRP A 410 6.55 21.26 -12.90
C TRP A 410 5.19 21.12 -13.59
N ALA A 411 4.46 20.03 -13.32
CA ALA A 411 3.10 19.84 -13.83
C ALA A 411 2.17 20.99 -13.40
N ILE A 412 2.23 21.40 -12.14
CA ILE A 412 1.46 22.52 -11.61
C ILE A 412 1.88 23.86 -12.18
N TYR A 413 3.18 24.12 -12.30
CA TYR A 413 3.70 25.36 -12.88
C TYR A 413 3.26 25.51 -14.33
N LEU A 414 3.37 24.46 -15.13
CA LEU A 414 2.89 24.45 -16.50
C LEU A 414 1.36 24.62 -16.58
N TRP A 415 0.61 24.05 -15.63
CA TRP A 415 -0.83 24.23 -15.57
C TRP A 415 -1.21 25.69 -15.28
N VAL A 416 -0.64 26.27 -14.23
CA VAL A 416 -0.90 27.66 -13.86
C VAL A 416 -0.40 28.61 -14.94
N TYR A 417 0.74 28.32 -15.58
CA TYR A 417 1.23 29.08 -16.74
C TYR A 417 0.19 29.14 -17.86
N MET A 418 -0.38 28.00 -18.27
CA MET A 418 -1.43 28.00 -19.31
C MET A 418 -2.59 28.93 -18.96
N MET A 419 -2.94 29.02 -17.68
CA MET A 419 -4.11 29.78 -17.23
C MET A 419 -3.81 31.26 -16.95
N THR A 420 -2.53 31.63 -16.78
CA THR A 420 -2.13 32.96 -16.26
C THR A 420 -1.12 33.70 -17.13
N GLY A 421 -0.29 32.98 -17.88
CA GLY A 421 0.82 33.54 -18.67
C GLY A 421 2.03 34.02 -17.85
N VAL A 422 2.18 33.63 -16.57
CA VAL A 422 3.37 34.00 -15.77
C VAL A 422 4.59 33.20 -16.25
N GLU A 423 5.47 33.86 -17.00
CA GLU A 423 6.52 33.21 -17.81
C GLU A 423 7.57 32.41 -17.02
N GLU A 424 7.89 32.82 -15.79
CA GLU A 424 8.89 32.13 -14.99
C GLU A 424 8.48 30.68 -14.65
N LEU A 425 7.18 30.44 -14.44
CA LEU A 425 6.63 29.10 -14.23
C LEU A 425 6.96 28.17 -15.42
N TYR A 426 6.83 28.68 -16.65
CA TYR A 426 7.16 27.95 -17.85
C TYR A 426 8.67 27.73 -17.97
N THR A 427 9.45 28.81 -17.88
CA THR A 427 10.90 28.78 -18.13
C THR A 427 11.63 27.85 -17.16
N LYS A 428 11.34 27.91 -15.85
CA LYS A 428 11.94 27.01 -14.86
C LYS A 428 11.55 25.55 -15.10
N SER A 429 10.27 25.29 -15.39
CA SER A 429 9.77 23.93 -15.64
C SER A 429 10.40 23.30 -16.88
N VAL A 430 10.43 24.02 -18.01
CA VAL A 430 11.02 23.51 -19.26
C VAL A 430 12.52 23.26 -19.10
N THR A 431 13.23 24.14 -18.39
CA THR A 431 14.67 23.96 -18.10
C THR A 431 14.92 22.68 -17.30
N ALA A 432 14.20 22.48 -16.20
CA ALA A 432 14.36 21.30 -15.35
C ALA A 432 13.96 20.00 -16.05
N ILE A 433 12.86 20.02 -16.82
CA ILE A 433 12.42 18.88 -17.64
C ILE A 433 13.48 18.52 -18.67
N LYS A 434 14.04 19.50 -19.40
CA LYS A 434 15.08 19.26 -20.40
C LYS A 434 16.32 18.63 -19.78
N ILE A 435 16.80 19.17 -18.66
CA ILE A 435 17.94 18.60 -17.92
C ILE A 435 17.65 17.15 -17.52
N THR A 436 16.45 16.88 -17.01
CA THR A 436 16.02 15.53 -16.61
C THR A 436 15.95 14.57 -17.80
N MET A 437 15.38 14.99 -18.92
CA MET A 437 15.22 14.16 -20.12
C MET A 437 16.55 13.84 -20.80
N ASN A 438 17.56 14.71 -20.73
CA ASN A 438 18.90 14.41 -21.25
C ASN A 438 19.57 13.21 -20.57
N ASP A 439 19.15 12.91 -19.34
CA ASP A 439 19.71 11.89 -18.48
C ASP A 439 18.73 10.73 -18.19
N PHE A 440 17.57 10.76 -18.85
CA PHE A 440 16.47 9.82 -18.67
C PHE A 440 16.72 8.48 -19.39
N PRO A 441 16.22 7.34 -18.85
CA PRO A 441 15.85 7.13 -17.45
C PRO A 441 17.07 6.73 -16.59
N ASN A 442 18.25 6.55 -17.20
CA ASN A 442 19.35 5.79 -16.60
C ASN A 442 20.09 6.50 -15.46
N LYS A 443 20.11 7.84 -15.43
CA LYS A 443 20.77 8.58 -14.34
C LYS A 443 19.79 9.12 -13.29
N LEU A 444 18.50 8.77 -13.39
CA LEU A 444 17.52 9.15 -12.39
C LEU A 444 17.88 8.56 -11.02
N ILE A 445 17.69 9.37 -9.98
CA ILE A 445 17.73 8.94 -8.58
C ILE A 445 16.31 8.57 -8.21
N TRP A 446 16.12 7.33 -7.75
CA TRP A 446 14.80 6.80 -7.48
C TRP A 446 14.55 6.57 -5.99
N THR A 447 13.30 6.79 -5.56
CA THR A 447 12.93 6.65 -4.15
C THR A 447 12.70 5.18 -3.78
N ASN A 448 11.61 4.56 -4.24
CA ASN A 448 11.28 3.14 -3.96
C ASN A 448 11.50 2.20 -5.15
N SER A 449 11.43 2.73 -6.38
CA SER A 449 11.69 1.99 -7.62
C SER A 449 11.93 2.96 -8.78
N LEU A 450 12.65 2.53 -9.82
CA LEU A 450 12.84 3.35 -11.02
C LEU A 450 11.51 3.57 -11.77
N THR A 451 10.66 2.55 -11.79
CA THR A 451 9.34 2.61 -12.43
C THR A 451 8.48 3.73 -11.85
N ALA A 452 8.58 3.99 -10.55
CA ALA A 452 7.92 5.11 -9.87
C ALA A 452 8.37 6.49 -10.42
N GLU A 453 9.66 6.65 -10.75
CA GLU A 453 10.20 7.90 -11.31
C GLU A 453 9.75 8.13 -12.75
N ILE A 454 9.85 7.09 -13.58
CA ILE A 454 9.40 7.12 -14.98
C ILE A 454 7.90 7.47 -15.03
N SER A 455 7.09 6.88 -14.13
CA SER A 455 5.65 7.08 -14.08
C SER A 455 5.28 8.55 -13.87
N ARG A 456 6.01 9.23 -12.98
CA ARG A 456 5.72 10.63 -12.62
C ARG A 456 6.12 11.62 -13.70
N MET A 457 7.07 11.29 -14.57
CA MET A 457 7.44 12.16 -15.70
C MET A 457 6.34 12.29 -16.75
N ILE A 458 5.43 11.32 -16.87
CA ILE A 458 4.43 11.29 -17.94
C ILE A 458 3.45 12.47 -17.84
N LEU A 459 3.01 12.85 -16.64
CA LEU A 459 2.05 13.96 -16.46
C LEU A 459 2.61 15.33 -16.90
N PRO A 460 3.76 15.82 -16.36
CA PRO A 460 4.30 17.11 -16.80
C PRO A 460 4.66 17.12 -18.29
N LEU A 461 5.15 16.00 -18.85
CA LEU A 461 5.41 15.90 -20.29
C LEU A 461 4.13 15.97 -21.13
N SER A 462 3.03 15.37 -20.65
CA SER A 462 1.71 15.48 -21.29
C SER A 462 1.23 16.93 -21.33
N ILE A 463 1.35 17.65 -20.21
CA ILE A 463 0.99 19.07 -20.12
C ILE A 463 1.91 19.92 -21.01
N LEU A 464 3.23 19.69 -20.96
CA LEU A 464 4.21 20.42 -21.75
C LEU A 464 3.96 20.27 -23.26
N TYR A 465 3.74 19.05 -23.74
CA TYR A 465 3.42 18.81 -25.14
C TYR A 465 2.07 19.43 -25.52
N LYS A 466 1.07 19.39 -24.63
CA LYS A 466 -0.22 20.06 -24.88
C LYS A 466 -0.08 21.58 -25.03
N ILE A 467 0.77 22.23 -24.23
CA ILE A 467 1.06 23.68 -24.32
C ILE A 467 1.84 24.02 -25.60
N THR A 468 2.88 23.25 -25.90
CA THR A 468 3.91 23.67 -26.87
C THR A 468 3.73 23.09 -28.27
N LYS A 469 3.09 21.91 -28.39
CA LYS A 469 2.96 21.13 -29.62
C LYS A 469 4.28 20.84 -30.35
N LYS A 470 5.43 20.99 -29.68
CA LYS A 470 6.76 20.72 -30.25
C LYS A 470 7.00 19.23 -30.38
N GLN A 471 7.60 18.81 -31.49
CA GLN A 471 7.94 17.40 -31.75
C GLN A 471 8.95 16.83 -30.74
N GLU A 472 9.89 17.65 -30.26
CA GLU A 472 10.84 17.26 -29.20
C GLU A 472 10.10 16.82 -27.92
N HIS A 473 9.13 17.62 -27.47
CA HIS A 473 8.36 17.31 -26.25
C HIS A 473 7.43 16.11 -26.44
N ARG A 474 6.94 15.89 -27.66
CA ARG A 474 6.22 14.67 -28.02
C ARG A 474 7.11 13.44 -27.86
N LYS A 475 8.35 13.49 -28.39
CA LYS A 475 9.32 12.39 -28.28
C LYS A 475 9.66 12.07 -26.82
N TRP A 476 9.87 13.08 -25.99
CA TRP A 476 10.10 12.86 -24.54
C TRP A 476 8.91 12.17 -23.87
N LEU A 477 7.68 12.59 -24.18
CA LEU A 477 6.47 11.93 -23.67
C LEU A 477 6.38 10.47 -24.14
N GLU A 478 6.63 10.21 -25.43
CA GLU A 478 6.63 8.87 -25.99
C GLU A 478 7.71 7.98 -25.35
N GLU A 479 8.89 8.54 -25.05
CA GLU A 479 9.98 7.85 -24.36
C GLU A 479 9.59 7.46 -22.92
N ALA A 480 9.02 8.39 -22.14
CA ALA A 480 8.55 8.09 -20.79
C ALA A 480 7.41 7.06 -20.78
N VAL A 481 6.48 7.15 -21.74
CA VAL A 481 5.41 6.16 -21.90
C VAL A 481 5.99 4.79 -22.25
N CYS A 482 6.90 4.70 -23.22
CA CYS A 482 7.55 3.43 -23.58
C CYS A 482 8.28 2.83 -22.38
N GLY A 483 8.99 3.65 -21.59
CA GLY A 483 9.65 3.22 -20.36
C GLY A 483 8.71 2.59 -19.34
N ILE A 484 7.44 3.01 -19.24
CA ILE A 484 6.44 2.32 -18.40
C ILE A 484 5.87 1.07 -19.05
N LEU A 485 5.67 1.08 -20.37
CA LEU A 485 5.13 -0.08 -21.07
C LEU A 485 6.09 -1.27 -21.08
N GLU A 486 7.40 -1.05 -20.91
CA GLU A 486 8.40 -2.10 -20.67
C GLU A 486 8.09 -2.94 -19.40
N TYR A 487 7.44 -2.34 -18.40
CA TYR A 487 7.09 -2.98 -17.14
C TYR A 487 5.62 -3.42 -17.06
N GLN A 488 4.79 -3.07 -18.05
CA GLN A 488 3.39 -3.46 -18.08
C GLN A 488 3.23 -4.95 -18.39
N GLN A 489 2.48 -5.64 -17.54
CA GLN A 489 2.18 -7.07 -17.67
C GLN A 489 0.91 -7.28 -18.51
N GLU A 490 0.72 -8.49 -19.03
CA GLU A 490 -0.47 -8.86 -19.82
C GLU A 490 -1.79 -8.60 -19.08
N CYS A 491 -1.79 -8.80 -17.75
CA CYS A 491 -2.95 -8.54 -16.90
C CYS A 491 -3.22 -7.05 -16.65
N GLY A 492 -2.32 -6.16 -17.10
CA GLY A 492 -2.40 -4.70 -16.97
C GLY A 492 -1.61 -4.10 -15.79
N ALA A 493 -1.10 -4.93 -14.88
CA ALA A 493 -0.27 -4.47 -13.76
C ALA A 493 1.03 -3.81 -14.26
N ILE A 494 1.55 -2.84 -13.51
CA ILE A 494 2.88 -2.26 -13.77
C ILE A 494 3.86 -2.84 -12.76
N ARG A 495 4.80 -3.67 -13.22
CA ARG A 495 5.80 -4.28 -12.33
C ARG A 495 6.71 -3.20 -11.76
N ASP A 496 6.95 -3.25 -10.46
CA ASP A 496 8.00 -2.44 -9.84
C ASP A 496 9.38 -2.95 -10.25
N GLY A 497 10.30 -2.03 -10.55
CA GLY A 497 11.59 -2.41 -11.10
C GLY A 497 12.71 -1.47 -10.76
N PHE A 498 13.91 -2.04 -10.83
CA PHE A 498 15.18 -1.36 -10.65
C PHE A 498 16.00 -1.48 -11.94
N LYS A 499 17.02 -0.64 -12.07
CA LYS A 499 18.12 -0.89 -13.01
C LYS A 499 19.43 -0.86 -12.23
N ASP A 500 19.84 0.34 -11.82
CA ASP A 500 20.99 0.54 -10.95
C ASP A 500 20.52 0.70 -9.50
N ILE A 501 20.82 -0.29 -8.64
CA ILE A 501 20.48 -0.28 -7.21
C ILE A 501 21.18 0.86 -6.46
N SER A 502 22.35 1.32 -6.93
CA SER A 502 23.09 2.41 -6.31
C SER A 502 22.38 3.77 -6.44
N LYS A 503 21.41 3.88 -7.36
CA LYS A 503 20.57 5.07 -7.56
C LYS A 503 19.36 5.12 -6.62
N GLY A 504 19.12 4.06 -5.85
CA GLY A 504 17.99 3.97 -4.94
C GLY A 504 18.22 4.65 -3.61
N ARG A 505 17.28 5.52 -3.22
CA ARG A 505 17.22 6.08 -1.86
C ARG A 505 16.77 5.03 -0.85
N TYR A 506 15.75 4.26 -1.20
CA TYR A 506 15.19 3.18 -0.37
C TYR A 506 15.22 1.85 -1.15
N PRO A 507 16.43 1.30 -1.41
CA PRO A 507 16.56 0.01 -2.07
C PRO A 507 16.01 -1.12 -1.20
N PRO A 508 15.86 -2.34 -1.74
CA PRO A 508 15.55 -3.52 -0.93
C PRO A 508 16.55 -3.69 0.23
N PRO A 509 16.13 -4.28 1.36
CA PRO A 509 17.03 -4.56 2.48
C PRO A 509 18.27 -5.33 2.03
N LYS A 510 19.44 -4.92 2.54
CA LYS A 510 20.75 -5.52 2.22
C LYS A 510 21.15 -6.64 3.19
N THR A 511 20.42 -6.76 4.30
CA THR A 511 20.59 -7.75 5.35
C THR A 511 19.23 -8.10 5.96
N ASN A 512 19.17 -9.14 6.80
CA ASN A 512 17.96 -9.45 7.55
C ASN A 512 17.69 -8.39 8.64
N GLU A 513 18.74 -7.81 9.19
CA GLU A 513 18.70 -6.79 10.23
C GLU A 513 18.03 -5.51 9.72
N ASP A 514 18.27 -5.15 8.46
CA ASP A 514 17.70 -3.99 7.79
C ASP A 514 16.18 -4.10 7.53
N TYR A 515 15.63 -5.32 7.51
CA TYR A 515 14.20 -5.53 7.23
C TYR A 515 13.31 -4.87 8.29
N GLY A 516 12.36 -4.02 7.87
CA GLY A 516 11.43 -3.33 8.78
C GLY A 516 12.02 -2.12 9.51
N THR A 517 13.21 -1.64 9.12
CA THR A 517 13.89 -0.54 9.83
C THR A 517 13.75 0.84 9.18
N ASN A 518 13.44 0.88 7.88
CA ASN A 518 13.33 2.11 7.09
C ASN A 518 12.19 1.98 6.05
N GLU A 519 11.95 3.04 5.28
CA GLU A 519 11.20 2.92 4.03
C GLU A 519 11.93 1.96 3.07
N ALA A 520 11.17 1.21 2.28
CA ALA A 520 11.74 0.19 1.41
C ALA A 520 10.88 -0.05 0.15
N SER A 521 11.49 -0.70 -0.84
CA SER A 521 10.77 -1.23 -1.98
C SER A 521 9.92 -2.45 -1.62
N LEU A 522 8.88 -2.71 -2.42
CA LEU A 522 8.02 -3.89 -2.27
C LEU A 522 8.61 -5.16 -2.89
N ILE A 523 9.69 -5.05 -3.65
CA ILE A 523 10.39 -6.16 -4.26
C ILE A 523 11.78 -6.34 -3.64
N GLN A 524 12.32 -7.55 -3.69
CA GLN A 524 13.70 -7.84 -3.32
C GLN A 524 14.60 -7.89 -4.56
N ASN A 525 14.10 -8.49 -5.65
CA ASN A 525 14.78 -8.64 -6.93
C ASN A 525 13.97 -7.99 -8.04
N ASP A 526 14.63 -7.55 -9.12
CA ASP A 526 13.92 -6.92 -10.24
C ASP A 526 12.86 -7.85 -10.87
N SER A 527 13.06 -9.16 -10.87
CA SER A 527 12.09 -10.11 -11.42
C SER A 527 10.85 -10.35 -10.55
N ASP A 528 10.78 -9.81 -9.34
CA ASP A 528 9.69 -10.12 -8.42
C ASP A 528 8.34 -9.59 -8.97
N PRO A 529 7.26 -10.38 -8.91
CA PRO A 529 6.00 -10.10 -9.58
C PRO A 529 5.09 -9.12 -8.81
N ALA A 530 5.67 -8.08 -8.21
CA ALA A 530 4.92 -7.09 -7.43
C ALA A 530 4.64 -5.81 -8.22
N THR A 531 3.54 -5.17 -7.86
CA THR A 531 3.20 -3.81 -8.28
C THR A 531 2.95 -2.95 -7.05
N ASP A 532 3.53 -1.75 -7.01
CA ASP A 532 3.30 -0.76 -5.94
C ASP A 532 2.16 0.18 -6.35
N LEU A 533 1.00 0.06 -5.69
CA LEU A 533 -0.16 0.91 -5.96
C LEU A 533 -0.05 2.32 -5.37
N LEU A 534 0.89 2.51 -4.43
CA LEU A 534 1.09 3.77 -3.72
C LEU A 534 2.10 4.68 -4.42
N TYR A 535 3.22 4.10 -4.88
CA TYR A 535 4.34 4.86 -5.44
C TYR A 535 4.54 4.70 -6.94
N THR A 536 3.91 3.73 -7.60
CA THR A 536 4.09 3.49 -9.05
C THR A 536 2.78 3.58 -9.81
N THR A 537 1.83 2.71 -9.49
CA THR A 537 0.70 2.35 -10.36
C THR A 537 -0.32 3.47 -10.49
N ASN A 538 -0.66 4.14 -9.39
CA ASN A 538 -1.50 5.32 -9.38
C ASN A 538 -0.97 6.45 -10.29
N TRP A 539 0.35 6.68 -10.28
CA TRP A 539 0.99 7.71 -11.09
C TRP A 539 1.13 7.30 -12.55
N ALA A 540 1.46 6.03 -12.81
CA ALA A 540 1.41 5.48 -14.14
C ALA A 540 -0.01 5.63 -14.71
N PHE A 541 -1.04 5.35 -13.91
CA PHE A 541 -2.42 5.47 -14.35
C PHE A 541 -2.84 6.91 -14.65
N LEU A 542 -2.52 7.84 -13.75
CA LEU A 542 -2.73 9.28 -13.95
C LEU A 542 -2.05 9.78 -15.23
N GLY A 543 -0.75 9.49 -15.36
CA GLY A 543 0.06 9.91 -16.51
C GLY A 543 -0.42 9.29 -17.82
N LEU A 544 -0.60 7.97 -17.87
CA LEU A 544 -1.07 7.26 -19.07
C LEU A 544 -2.46 7.71 -19.49
N HIS A 545 -3.35 8.02 -18.55
CA HIS A 545 -4.67 8.55 -18.87
C HIS A 545 -4.56 9.89 -19.61
N GLU A 546 -3.78 10.84 -19.08
CA GLU A 546 -3.58 12.13 -19.75
C GLU A 546 -2.84 11.97 -21.09
N ALA A 547 -1.77 11.18 -21.13
CA ALA A 547 -1.01 10.89 -22.35
C ALA A 547 -1.89 10.25 -23.44
N SER A 548 -2.81 9.36 -23.07
CA SER A 548 -3.72 8.70 -24.01
C SER A 548 -4.64 9.68 -24.74
N LEU A 549 -5.04 10.76 -24.07
CA LEU A 549 -5.87 11.84 -24.62
C LEU A 549 -5.03 12.83 -25.45
N VAL A 550 -3.83 13.17 -24.98
CA VAL A 550 -2.99 14.18 -25.65
C VAL A 550 -2.29 13.63 -26.90
N LEU A 551 -1.81 12.38 -26.86
CA LEU A 551 -1.17 11.74 -28.01
C LEU A 551 -2.19 11.18 -29.01
N ASN A 552 -3.39 10.81 -28.55
CA ASN A 552 -4.40 10.08 -29.32
C ASN A 552 -3.83 8.82 -29.99
N ASP A 553 -2.93 8.12 -29.29
CA ASP A 553 -2.22 6.94 -29.78
C ASP A 553 -2.95 5.66 -29.32
N LYS A 554 -3.14 4.69 -30.24
CA LYS A 554 -3.87 3.44 -29.96
C LYS A 554 -3.16 2.55 -28.94
N LYS A 555 -1.83 2.48 -28.98
CA LYS A 555 -1.02 1.68 -28.05
C LYS A 555 -1.11 2.26 -26.64
N VAL A 556 -0.99 3.58 -26.50
CA VAL A 556 -1.12 4.27 -25.20
C VAL A 556 -2.53 4.13 -24.64
N ASN A 557 -3.55 4.29 -25.48
CA ASN A 557 -4.94 4.04 -25.08
C ASN A 557 -5.14 2.61 -24.56
N LYS A 558 -4.66 1.60 -25.30
CA LYS A 558 -4.76 0.20 -24.92
C LYS A 558 -4.05 -0.11 -23.59
N ALA A 559 -2.85 0.44 -23.41
CA ALA A 559 -2.11 0.30 -22.15
C ALA A 559 -2.87 0.87 -20.95
N CYS A 560 -3.46 2.06 -21.12
CA CYS A 560 -4.29 2.68 -20.08
C CYS A 560 -5.59 1.88 -19.83
N GLU A 561 -6.20 1.27 -20.86
CA GLU A 561 -7.35 0.36 -20.68
C GLU A 561 -6.99 -0.89 -19.87
N LEU A 562 -5.85 -1.51 -20.17
CA LEU A 562 -5.38 -2.69 -19.44
C LEU A 562 -5.14 -2.35 -17.97
N LEU A 563 -4.50 -1.22 -17.68
CA LEU A 563 -4.26 -0.78 -16.31
C LEU A 563 -5.56 -0.44 -15.55
N ALA A 564 -6.51 0.25 -16.20
CA ALA A 564 -7.83 0.50 -15.61
C ALA A 564 -8.60 -0.81 -15.32
N SER A 565 -8.52 -1.77 -16.24
CA SER A 565 -9.10 -3.10 -16.07
C SER A 565 -8.47 -3.83 -14.89
N PHE A 566 -7.14 -3.86 -14.80
CA PHE A 566 -6.40 -4.44 -13.68
C PHE A 566 -6.86 -3.88 -12.33
N LEU A 567 -6.78 -2.55 -12.18
CA LEU A 567 -7.14 -1.85 -10.94
C LEU A 567 -8.60 -2.13 -10.53
N THR A 568 -9.51 -2.18 -11.50
CA THR A 568 -10.92 -2.48 -11.22
C THR A 568 -11.11 -3.90 -10.70
N LYS A 569 -10.40 -4.89 -11.25
CA LYS A 569 -10.50 -6.29 -10.81
C LYS A 569 -10.03 -6.47 -9.38
N ILE A 570 -8.89 -5.87 -9.04
CA ILE A 570 -8.22 -6.10 -7.76
C ILE A 570 -8.79 -5.28 -6.60
N GLN A 571 -9.80 -4.42 -6.83
CA GLN A 571 -10.44 -3.68 -5.74
C GLN A 571 -10.96 -4.66 -4.67
N VAL A 572 -10.76 -4.33 -3.40
CA VAL A 572 -11.11 -5.20 -2.28
C VAL A 572 -12.63 -5.39 -2.17
N LYS A 573 -13.05 -6.64 -1.97
CA LYS A 573 -14.42 -7.05 -1.66
C LYS A 573 -14.44 -7.90 -0.39
N THR A 574 -15.14 -7.45 0.64
CA THR A 574 -15.27 -8.19 1.90
C THR A 574 -16.53 -7.82 2.66
N ASN A 575 -17.12 -8.81 3.33
CA ASN A 575 -18.18 -8.62 4.33
C ASN A 575 -17.66 -8.83 5.76
N LYS A 576 -16.43 -9.31 5.93
CA LYS A 576 -15.82 -9.65 7.22
C LYS A 576 -15.06 -8.48 7.83
N GLN A 577 -14.46 -7.66 6.98
CA GLN A 577 -13.82 -6.40 7.37
C GLN A 577 -14.46 -5.24 6.58
N PRO A 578 -15.72 -4.85 6.87
CA PRO A 578 -16.46 -3.89 6.02
C PRO A 578 -15.75 -2.54 5.79
N TYR A 579 -14.92 -2.11 6.74
CA TYR A 579 -14.11 -0.89 6.62
C TYR A 579 -12.99 -0.98 5.56
N LEU A 580 -12.76 -2.16 4.96
CA LEU A 580 -11.86 -2.36 3.82
C LEU A 580 -12.60 -2.58 2.50
N ASN A 581 -13.94 -2.67 2.50
CA ASN A 581 -14.67 -2.97 1.28
C ASN A 581 -14.66 -1.76 0.31
N GLY A 582 -14.14 -1.95 -0.90
CA GLY A 582 -14.02 -0.90 -1.91
C GLY A 582 -12.67 -0.17 -1.93
N VAL A 583 -11.66 -0.65 -1.20
CA VAL A 583 -10.32 -0.04 -1.16
C VAL A 583 -9.33 -0.75 -2.09
N TRP A 584 -8.17 -0.13 -2.27
CA TRP A 584 -6.95 -0.78 -2.74
C TRP A 584 -5.89 -0.75 -1.63
N MET A 585 -5.18 -1.87 -1.44
CA MET A 585 -3.97 -1.91 -0.61
C MET A 585 -2.72 -1.68 -1.46
N ARG A 586 -1.58 -1.35 -0.83
CA ARG A 586 -0.35 -0.96 -1.54
C ARG A 586 0.25 -2.06 -2.44
N GLY A 587 0.52 -3.24 -1.90
CA GLY A 587 1.32 -4.27 -2.58
C GLY A 587 0.51 -5.42 -3.13
N PHE A 588 0.52 -5.59 -4.45
CA PHE A 588 -0.18 -6.68 -5.12
C PHE A 588 0.79 -7.56 -5.93
N ASP A 589 0.72 -8.88 -5.74
CA ASP A 589 1.46 -9.85 -6.54
C ASP A 589 0.56 -10.32 -7.69
N TYR A 590 0.88 -9.92 -8.92
CA TYR A 590 0.05 -10.24 -10.08
C TYR A 590 0.24 -11.67 -10.60
N SER A 591 1.28 -12.38 -10.15
CA SER A 591 1.47 -13.80 -10.45
C SER A 591 0.58 -14.67 -9.56
N LYS A 592 0.56 -14.37 -8.25
CA LYS A 592 -0.26 -15.06 -7.24
C LYS A 592 -1.71 -14.57 -7.22
N TRP A 593 -1.95 -13.38 -7.78
CA TRP A 593 -3.25 -12.71 -7.82
C TRP A 593 -3.81 -12.43 -6.41
N GLU A 594 -2.94 -11.99 -5.50
CA GLU A 594 -3.28 -11.65 -4.12
C GLU A 594 -2.46 -10.45 -3.61
N TYR A 595 -2.94 -9.80 -2.55
CA TYR A 595 -2.20 -8.74 -1.87
C TYR A 595 -1.02 -9.33 -1.11
N TYR A 596 0.18 -9.23 -1.70
CA TYR A 596 1.44 -9.78 -1.20
C TYR A 596 2.62 -9.02 -1.81
N SER A 597 3.71 -8.86 -1.06
CA SER A 597 4.99 -8.34 -1.54
C SER A 597 6.10 -8.58 -0.51
N SER A 598 7.32 -8.08 -0.68
CA SER A 598 8.32 -7.93 0.39
C SER A 598 8.00 -6.67 1.22
N ALA A 599 7.32 -6.81 2.35
CA ALA A 599 6.85 -5.69 3.16
C ALA A 599 7.91 -5.21 4.18
N ALA A 600 9.08 -4.80 3.69
CA ALA A 600 10.17 -4.30 4.54
C ALA A 600 9.98 -2.85 5.02
N ASP A 601 8.97 -2.15 4.48
CA ASP A 601 8.70 -0.74 4.77
C ASP A 601 8.11 -0.55 6.18
N ILE A 602 8.75 0.32 6.98
CA ILE A 602 8.39 0.58 8.37
C ILE A 602 7.01 1.25 8.55
N GLY A 603 6.53 2.00 7.56
CA GLY A 603 5.30 2.79 7.66
C GLY A 603 4.17 2.24 6.80
N TRP A 604 4.50 1.87 5.56
CA TRP A 604 3.54 1.60 4.49
C TRP A 604 3.78 0.23 3.85
N GLY A 605 3.94 -0.85 4.62
CA GLY A 605 4.03 -2.22 4.08
C GLY A 605 2.82 -2.66 3.22
N ALA A 606 2.92 -3.81 2.56
CA ALA A 606 2.03 -4.27 1.48
C ALA A 606 0.51 -4.12 1.71
N ALA A 607 0.04 -4.36 2.94
CA ALA A 607 -1.38 -4.36 3.27
C ALA A 607 -1.96 -2.99 3.64
N CYS A 608 -1.14 -1.91 3.68
CA CYS A 608 -1.67 -0.60 4.04
C CYS A 608 -2.70 -0.11 3.03
N VAL A 609 -3.59 0.76 3.52
CA VAL A 609 -4.57 1.49 2.72
C VAL A 609 -4.36 2.96 3.00
N GLU A 610 -4.07 3.77 1.99
CA GLU A 610 -3.93 5.22 2.12
C GLU A 610 -5.09 5.93 1.40
N SER A 611 -5.73 6.89 2.06
CA SER A 611 -6.88 7.62 1.53
C SER A 611 -6.48 8.48 0.33
N GLY A 612 -5.45 9.32 0.52
CA GLY A 612 -4.67 9.95 -0.54
C GLY A 612 -3.68 8.97 -1.19
N TRP A 613 -2.87 9.49 -2.12
CA TRP A 613 -1.89 8.80 -2.96
C TRP A 613 -2.49 7.67 -3.80
N CYS A 614 -2.92 6.59 -3.15
CA CYS A 614 -3.49 5.40 -3.77
C CYS A 614 -4.99 5.53 -4.07
N ASN A 615 -5.85 5.56 -3.05
CA ASN A 615 -7.29 5.34 -3.23
C ASN A 615 -8.00 6.50 -3.97
N ALA A 616 -7.75 7.74 -3.54
CA ALA A 616 -8.35 8.93 -4.14
C ALA A 616 -7.99 9.08 -5.64
N TRP A 617 -6.73 8.86 -6.01
CA TRP A 617 -6.29 8.98 -7.40
C TRP A 617 -6.75 7.83 -8.29
N ILE A 618 -6.60 6.57 -7.86
CA ILE A 618 -7.04 5.41 -8.65
C ILE A 618 -8.52 5.56 -9.01
N SER A 619 -9.36 5.83 -8.01
CA SER A 619 -10.81 5.98 -8.21
C SER A 619 -11.17 7.20 -9.06
N THR A 620 -10.51 8.36 -8.86
CA THR A 620 -10.76 9.57 -9.64
C THR A 620 -10.39 9.39 -11.12
N VAL A 621 -9.25 8.75 -11.41
CA VAL A 621 -8.84 8.51 -12.80
C VAL A 621 -9.75 7.45 -13.45
N LEU A 622 -10.23 6.43 -12.72
CA LEU A 622 -11.26 5.51 -13.22
C LEU A 622 -12.54 6.25 -13.63
N TYR A 623 -13.00 7.19 -12.80
CA TYR A 623 -14.15 8.04 -13.08
C TYR A 623 -13.94 8.90 -14.34
N LEU A 624 -12.85 9.66 -14.39
CA LEU A 624 -12.54 10.53 -15.53
C LEU A 624 -12.37 9.73 -16.83
N ARG A 625 -11.74 8.55 -16.76
CA ARG A 625 -11.61 7.62 -17.89
C ARG A 625 -12.96 7.11 -18.38
N ALA A 626 -13.86 6.70 -17.48
CA ALA A 626 -15.21 6.26 -17.86
C ALA A 626 -15.95 7.37 -18.63
N LEU A 627 -15.72 8.64 -18.26
CA LEU A 627 -16.29 9.82 -18.91
C LEU A 627 -15.47 10.36 -20.09
N LYS A 628 -14.30 9.79 -20.40
CA LYS A 628 -13.34 10.29 -21.39
C LYS A 628 -12.95 11.76 -21.17
N LYS A 629 -12.77 12.17 -19.92
CA LYS A 629 -12.36 13.54 -19.54
C LYS A 629 -10.88 13.57 -19.13
N PRO A 630 -10.11 14.61 -19.50
CA PRO A 630 -8.75 14.78 -18.99
C PRO A 630 -8.77 15.19 -17.52
N VAL A 631 -7.65 14.97 -16.83
CA VAL A 631 -7.42 15.55 -15.49
C VAL A 631 -7.04 17.01 -15.67
N PHE A 632 -6.13 17.25 -16.62
CA PHE A 632 -5.62 18.57 -16.92
C PHE A 632 -6.63 19.37 -17.80
N THR A 633 -7.31 20.32 -17.15
CA THR A 633 -8.41 21.11 -17.70
C THR A 633 -8.20 22.61 -17.47
N GLY A 634 -9.04 23.45 -18.09
CA GLY A 634 -8.96 24.89 -17.98
C GLY A 634 -8.36 25.54 -19.22
N PHE A 635 -8.50 26.86 -19.27
CA PHE A 635 -8.01 27.75 -20.31
C PHE A 635 -7.57 29.06 -19.64
N PHE A 636 -7.03 30.00 -20.42
CA PHE A 636 -6.68 31.32 -19.91
C PHE A 636 -7.86 31.97 -19.17
N ASP A 637 -7.66 32.29 -17.88
CA ASP A 637 -8.68 32.88 -17.01
C ASP A 637 -8.17 34.26 -16.58
N LYS A 638 -8.83 35.33 -17.05
CA LYS A 638 -8.36 36.70 -16.84
C LYS A 638 -8.26 37.06 -15.36
N ASP A 639 -9.28 36.72 -14.57
CA ASP A 639 -9.32 37.06 -13.14
C ASP A 639 -8.22 36.31 -12.38
N PHE A 640 -8.00 35.04 -12.74
CA PHE A 640 -6.92 34.22 -12.17
C PHE A 640 -5.54 34.75 -12.59
N SER A 641 -5.38 35.16 -13.84
CA SER A 641 -4.17 35.83 -14.38
C SER A 641 -3.84 37.10 -13.60
N ASP A 642 -4.83 37.98 -13.42
CA ASP A 642 -4.61 39.28 -12.78
C ASP A 642 -4.23 39.10 -11.30
N LYS A 643 -4.88 38.18 -10.60
CA LYS A 643 -4.47 37.73 -9.25
C LYS A 643 -3.07 37.14 -9.24
N ALA A 644 -2.76 36.26 -10.19
CA ALA A 644 -1.45 35.61 -10.27
C ALA A 644 -0.32 36.62 -10.43
N LYS A 645 -0.49 37.61 -11.31
CA LYS A 645 0.51 38.68 -11.51
C LYS A 645 0.68 39.53 -10.26
N ALA A 646 -0.40 39.88 -9.57
CA ALA A 646 -0.34 40.64 -8.33
C ALA A 646 0.39 39.87 -7.21
N ILE A 647 0.05 38.59 -7.00
CA ILE A 647 0.68 37.75 -5.97
C ILE A 647 2.14 37.43 -6.34
N TYR A 648 2.43 37.15 -7.61
CA TYR A 648 3.81 36.96 -8.10
C TYR A 648 4.67 38.19 -7.79
N LYS A 649 4.15 39.39 -8.10
CA LYS A 649 4.82 40.65 -7.79
C LYS A 649 5.11 40.78 -6.29
N GLN A 650 4.09 40.55 -5.46
CA GLN A 650 4.18 40.64 -4.01
C GLN A 650 5.17 39.64 -3.39
N MET A 651 5.16 38.39 -3.84
CA MET A 651 5.90 37.29 -3.20
C MET A 651 7.33 37.17 -3.70
N ILE A 652 7.60 37.62 -4.92
CA ILE A 652 8.88 37.41 -5.61
C ILE A 652 9.50 38.75 -5.96
N THR A 653 8.95 39.52 -6.91
CA THR A 653 9.69 40.68 -7.46
C THR A 653 9.89 41.82 -6.47
N ASP A 654 8.91 42.12 -5.62
CA ASP A 654 9.02 43.22 -4.64
C ASP A 654 9.89 42.84 -3.42
N ARG A 655 10.30 41.57 -3.32
CA ARG A 655 11.05 40.99 -2.18
C ARG A 655 12.39 40.35 -2.58
N LEU A 656 12.71 40.35 -3.87
CA LEU A 656 13.98 39.89 -4.44
C LEU A 656 14.94 41.07 -4.54
#